data_AF-A0A3D1HCB4-F1
#
_entry.id   AF-A0A3D1HCB4-F1
#
_cell.length_a   1.000
_cell.length_b   1.000
_cell.length_c   1.000
_cell.angle_alpha   90.00
_cell.angle_beta   90.00
_cell.angle_gamma   90.00
#
_symmetry.space_group_name_H-M   'P 1'
#
loop_
_entity.id
_entity.type
_entity.pdbx_description
1 polymer ?
#
loop_
_entity_poly.entity_id
_entity_poly.type
_entity_poly.pdbx_seq_one_letter_code
_entity_poly.pdbx_strand_id
1 'polypeptide(L)'
;MIDIEIAENAGFCFGVRRAVEMAEGAAAKNGRVYTLGELIHNEAVVEDLQKKGVCAVNCVEEADGETLIIRSHGVPKSVKERAETLCKAVLDATCPFVAKIHGVVSGLSADGAVMVLGDKDHPEVIGIMGNSVCRAYAVKSCGEIEELYKEGTIGAEEKTALVVQTTFDRERFLEISRWIRERYPRVEIYDTICSATVQRQESARELAKRAALMVVVGGKSSSNTRRLAEICREYTKTVFASSAEDMPWQAVRSLPADCVVGITAGASTPGYIIKEVHERMNEEIKTTNENEEDFASLLEQDQSFTRLYTGKRVKATIVSVSKKEAVVEVGAKQTGYIVREELTNDPNAEVEDVVKPGDVIDAIVIKVDDNVGTVALSKKRVDAALGLEKLQAVKDANETIEGTVAQVVKGGVIVIYENTRVFIPGSHTGVPRGGKLEDLVKKPVKFKIIEVSNERGGRVVGSIRLANKEVRDAAKAKFWETIKVGDKFEGEVRSIENYGVFVDIGAVDGLVHTADLTWNRVGHPKDIVKVGDKITVIVKSFDPEKKRVSLSAKDPEDNPWNKFVSEYKKGDVIKATIVSITEFGAFAQIIPGVDGLIHISQISTERVANIASVLSVGQEVEVKIIEIDEERERVSLSIKALAEDNAEAEETEE
;
A
#
# COMPACT_ATOMS: atom_id res chain seq x y z
N MET A 1 14.95 -19.28 36.66
CA MET A 1 14.97 -19.40 35.18
C MET A 1 15.62 -18.13 34.64
N ILE A 2 16.54 -18.21 33.68
CA ILE A 2 17.06 -17.00 33.01
C ILE A 2 16.11 -16.71 31.84
N ASP A 3 15.58 -15.48 31.76
CA ASP A 3 14.71 -15.05 30.67
C ASP A 3 15.55 -14.31 29.62
N ILE A 4 15.32 -14.60 28.33
CA ILE A 4 16.07 -13.98 27.23
C ILE A 4 15.12 -13.10 26.44
N GLU A 5 15.45 -11.83 26.33
CA GLU A 5 14.62 -10.86 25.65
C GLU A 5 15.38 -10.14 24.54
N ILE A 6 14.76 -10.01 23.37
CA ILE A 6 15.31 -9.30 22.22
C ILE A 6 14.70 -7.90 22.17
N ALA A 7 15.52 -6.87 22.00
CA ALA A 7 15.04 -5.51 21.83
C ALA A 7 14.16 -5.39 20.58
N GLU A 8 12.99 -4.75 20.70
CA GLU A 8 11.96 -4.70 19.64
C GLU A 8 12.47 -4.22 18.27
N ASN A 9 13.42 -3.28 18.26
CA ASN A 9 13.97 -2.67 17.04
C ASN A 9 15.31 -3.28 16.57
N ALA A 10 15.70 -4.45 17.08
CA ALA A 10 16.97 -5.09 16.76
C ALA A 10 17.06 -5.60 15.30
N GLY A 11 18.23 -5.42 14.69
CA GLY A 11 18.56 -5.97 13.37
C GLY A 11 18.54 -4.96 12.22
N PHE A 12 18.43 -5.48 10.99
CA PHE A 12 18.55 -4.67 9.77
C PHE A 12 17.62 -3.46 9.75
N CYS A 13 18.19 -2.31 9.42
CA CYS A 13 17.37 -1.15 9.10
C CYS A 13 16.70 -1.31 7.74
N PHE A 14 15.62 -0.57 7.53
CA PHE A 14 14.88 -0.56 6.26
C PHE A 14 15.79 -0.31 5.05
N GLY A 15 16.73 0.63 5.16
CA GLY A 15 17.67 0.95 4.08
C GLY A 15 18.62 -0.20 3.74
N VAL A 16 19.14 -0.91 4.76
CA VAL A 16 20.01 -2.07 4.57
C VAL A 16 19.25 -3.25 3.98
N ARG A 17 18.07 -3.57 4.51
CA ARG A 17 17.23 -4.67 3.98
C ARG A 17 16.92 -4.46 2.50
N ARG A 18 16.49 -3.24 2.13
CA ARG A 18 16.22 -2.88 0.73
C ARG A 18 17.45 -3.02 -0.16
N ALA A 19 18.63 -2.63 0.33
CA ALA A 19 19.86 -2.75 -0.43
C ALA A 19 20.24 -4.23 -0.68
N VAL A 20 20.10 -5.08 0.34
CA VAL A 20 20.38 -6.52 0.23
C VAL A 20 19.40 -7.18 -0.76
N GLU A 21 18.10 -6.95 -0.60
CA GLU A 21 17.08 -7.49 -1.51
C GLU A 21 17.30 -7.04 -2.97
N MET A 22 17.71 -5.79 -3.17
CA MET A 22 18.04 -5.26 -4.50
C MET A 22 19.28 -5.94 -5.08
N ALA A 23 20.31 -6.18 -4.26
CA ALA A 23 21.53 -6.85 -4.69
C ALA A 23 21.29 -8.31 -5.06
N GLU A 24 20.55 -9.05 -4.23
CA GLU A 24 20.17 -10.44 -4.51
C GLU A 24 19.30 -10.55 -5.77
N GLY A 25 18.32 -9.66 -5.91
CA GLY A 25 17.45 -9.63 -7.09
C GLY A 25 18.18 -9.27 -8.38
N ALA A 26 19.19 -8.39 -8.30
CA ALA A 26 20.04 -8.04 -9.44
C ALA A 26 20.97 -9.20 -9.81
N ALA A 27 21.58 -9.84 -8.82
CA ALA A 27 22.46 -10.99 -9.03
C ALA A 27 21.70 -12.17 -9.65
N ALA A 28 20.47 -12.43 -9.22
CA ALA A 28 19.62 -13.47 -9.80
C ALA A 28 19.29 -13.22 -11.29
N LYS A 29 19.26 -11.97 -11.76
CA LYS A 29 18.95 -11.61 -13.15
C LYS A 29 20.18 -11.54 -14.05
N ASN A 30 21.26 -10.94 -13.53
CA ASN A 30 22.44 -10.59 -14.32
C ASN A 30 23.65 -11.50 -14.05
N GLY A 31 23.56 -12.41 -13.08
CA GLY A 31 24.62 -13.33 -12.68
C GLY A 31 25.70 -12.66 -11.83
N ARG A 32 26.45 -11.70 -12.40
CA ARG A 32 27.46 -10.91 -11.68
C ARG A 32 27.02 -9.47 -11.53
N VAL A 33 27.15 -8.96 -10.31
CA VAL A 33 26.82 -7.58 -9.98
C VAL A 33 27.88 -7.03 -9.04
N TYR A 34 28.23 -5.77 -9.24
CA TYR A 34 29.24 -5.08 -8.44
C TYR A 34 28.59 -4.08 -7.51
N THR A 35 29.10 -3.93 -6.28
CA THR A 35 28.65 -2.91 -5.33
C THR A 35 29.78 -1.93 -5.07
N LEU A 36 29.50 -0.63 -5.08
CA LEU A 36 30.54 0.36 -4.77
C LEU A 36 30.79 0.41 -3.25
N GLY A 37 31.85 -0.28 -2.84
CA GLY A 37 32.17 -0.64 -1.46
C GLY A 37 31.33 -1.80 -0.95
N GLU A 38 31.62 -2.22 0.29
CA GLU A 38 30.80 -3.20 0.99
C GLU A 38 29.37 -2.66 1.19
N LEU A 39 28.39 -3.50 0.85
CA LEU A 39 26.97 -3.18 1.01
C LEU A 39 26.57 -3.09 2.50
N ILE A 40 27.25 -3.90 3.33
CA ILE A 40 27.09 -4.02 4.77
C ILE A 40 28.41 -4.46 5.40
N HIS A 41 28.68 -3.98 6.61
CA HIS A 41 29.88 -4.33 7.37
C HIS A 41 29.60 -5.55 8.27
N ASN A 42 29.30 -6.69 7.64
CA ASN A 42 29.15 -7.99 8.31
C ASN A 42 29.73 -9.08 7.40
N GLU A 43 30.85 -9.67 7.83
CA GLU A 43 31.63 -10.65 7.06
C GLU A 43 30.76 -11.83 6.60
N ALA A 44 29.93 -12.39 7.48
CA ALA A 44 29.09 -13.54 7.15
C ALA A 44 28.10 -13.24 6.00
N VAL A 45 27.55 -12.04 5.96
CA VAL A 45 26.62 -11.64 4.89
C VAL A 45 27.37 -11.25 3.62
N VAL A 46 28.54 -10.63 3.74
CA VAL A 46 29.40 -10.31 2.59
C VAL A 46 29.82 -11.59 1.87
N GLU A 47 30.21 -12.64 2.60
CA GLU A 47 30.53 -13.95 2.03
C GLU A 47 29.34 -14.60 1.32
N ASP A 48 28.14 -14.54 1.91
CA ASP A 48 26.92 -15.08 1.30
C ASP A 48 26.56 -14.32 0.00
N LEU A 49 26.69 -12.99 0.01
CA LEU A 49 26.48 -12.15 -1.17
C LEU A 49 27.52 -12.44 -2.27
N GLN A 50 28.78 -12.66 -1.91
CA GLN A 50 29.82 -13.05 -2.87
C GLN A 50 29.54 -14.40 -3.51
N LYS A 51 29.08 -15.40 -2.74
CA LYS A 51 28.66 -16.71 -3.27
C LYS A 51 27.50 -16.59 -4.26
N LYS A 52 26.61 -15.61 -4.05
CA LYS A 52 25.49 -15.28 -4.93
C LYS A 52 25.89 -14.43 -6.15
N GLY A 53 27.16 -14.03 -6.28
CA GLY A 53 27.67 -13.26 -7.43
C GLY A 53 27.71 -11.74 -7.24
N VAL A 54 27.57 -11.25 -6.00
CA VAL A 54 27.69 -9.83 -5.65
C VAL A 54 29.09 -9.52 -5.12
N CYS A 55 29.87 -8.74 -5.86
CA CYS A 55 31.25 -8.40 -5.50
C CYS A 55 31.39 -6.92 -5.14
N ALA A 56 32.06 -6.60 -4.04
CA ALA A 56 32.37 -5.22 -3.68
C ALA A 56 33.62 -4.71 -4.43
N VAL A 57 33.53 -3.51 -5.00
CA VAL A 57 34.61 -2.79 -5.71
C VAL A 57 34.89 -1.46 -5.03
N ASN A 58 36.13 -0.96 -5.14
CA ASN A 58 36.50 0.30 -4.48
C ASN A 58 36.30 1.51 -5.39
N CYS A 59 36.28 1.31 -6.70
CA CYS A 59 36.10 2.36 -7.70
C CYS A 59 35.10 1.93 -8.77
N VAL A 60 34.58 2.91 -9.51
CA VAL A 60 33.54 2.69 -10.53
C VAL A 60 34.12 1.98 -11.76
N GLU A 61 35.39 2.22 -12.03
CA GLU A 61 36.14 1.69 -13.18
C GLU A 61 36.33 0.16 -13.10
N GLU A 62 36.34 -0.41 -11.90
CA GLU A 62 36.38 -1.86 -11.68
C GLU A 62 35.08 -2.57 -12.11
N ALA A 63 33.99 -1.82 -12.32
CA ALA A 63 32.68 -2.32 -12.73
C ALA A 63 32.28 -1.86 -14.16
N ASP A 64 33.27 -1.53 -14.99
CA ASP A 64 33.07 -1.11 -16.38
C ASP A 64 32.30 -2.18 -17.19
N GLY A 65 31.25 -1.76 -17.90
CA GLY A 65 30.40 -2.65 -18.70
C GLY A 65 29.47 -3.59 -17.93
N GLU A 66 29.48 -3.56 -16.59
CA GLU A 66 28.69 -4.45 -15.73
C GLU A 66 27.58 -3.69 -14.98
N THR A 67 26.77 -4.42 -14.19
CA THR A 67 25.76 -3.78 -13.32
C THR A 67 26.41 -3.32 -12.02
N LEU A 68 26.30 -2.02 -11.69
CA LEU A 68 26.81 -1.44 -10.45
C LEU A 68 25.66 -1.06 -9.50
N ILE A 69 25.79 -1.40 -8.23
CA ILE A 69 24.88 -1.02 -7.16
C ILE A 69 25.55 0.02 -6.27
N ILE A 70 24.85 1.14 -6.07
CA ILE A 70 25.22 2.17 -5.09
C ILE A 70 24.64 1.76 -3.74
N ARG A 71 25.49 1.66 -2.72
CA ARG A 71 25.10 1.28 -1.34
C ARG A 71 24.20 2.31 -0.65
N SER A 72 23.59 1.91 0.47
CA SER A 72 22.60 2.68 1.23
C SER A 72 23.07 4.06 1.74
N HIS A 73 24.38 4.24 1.92
CA HIS A 73 24.99 5.52 2.33
C HIS A 73 25.05 6.57 1.21
N GLY A 74 24.72 6.20 -0.03
CA GLY A 74 24.84 7.08 -1.19
C GLY A 74 26.28 7.38 -1.58
N VAL A 75 26.42 8.11 -2.69
CA VAL A 75 27.71 8.49 -3.28
C VAL A 75 27.63 9.94 -3.77
N PRO A 76 28.79 10.62 -3.94
CA PRO A 76 28.86 11.93 -4.59
C PRO A 76 28.19 11.95 -5.97
N LYS A 77 27.66 13.11 -6.36
CA LYS A 77 27.00 13.28 -7.66
C LYS A 77 27.93 12.95 -8.83
N SER A 78 29.20 13.38 -8.75
CA SER A 78 30.24 13.08 -9.75
C SER A 78 30.50 11.58 -9.91
N VAL A 79 30.46 10.81 -8.81
CA VAL A 79 30.65 9.36 -8.85
C VAL A 79 29.45 8.69 -9.51
N LYS A 80 28.24 9.17 -9.23
CA LYS A 80 27.01 8.67 -9.84
C LYS A 80 26.98 8.93 -11.36
N GLU A 81 27.30 10.14 -11.80
CA GLU A 81 27.38 10.50 -13.23
C GLU A 81 28.44 9.66 -13.97
N ARG A 82 29.59 9.41 -13.33
CA ARG A 82 30.63 8.53 -13.88
C ARG A 82 30.15 7.08 -13.99
N ALA A 83 29.42 6.58 -12.99
CA ALA A 83 28.85 5.24 -13.02
C ALA A 83 27.81 5.08 -14.13
N GLU A 84 26.95 6.08 -14.34
CA GLU A 84 25.96 6.06 -15.42
C GLU A 84 26.60 6.09 -16.81
N THR A 85 27.83 6.58 -16.93
CA THR A 85 28.58 6.63 -18.20
C THR A 85 29.33 5.32 -18.48
N LEU A 86 29.92 4.68 -17.46
CA LEU A 86 30.78 3.50 -17.61
C LEU A 86 30.01 2.18 -17.47
N CYS A 87 29.02 2.12 -16.59
CA CYS A 87 28.34 0.87 -16.27
C CYS A 87 27.16 0.61 -17.21
N LYS A 88 26.87 -0.66 -17.46
CA LYS A 88 25.71 -1.08 -18.28
C LYS A 88 24.38 -0.73 -17.61
N ALA A 89 24.33 -0.83 -16.28
CA ALA A 89 23.18 -0.46 -15.47
C ALA A 89 23.62 -0.02 -14.08
N VAL A 90 23.03 1.06 -13.57
CA VAL A 90 23.28 1.56 -12.21
C VAL A 90 22.01 1.41 -11.39
N LEU A 91 22.10 0.66 -10.29
CA LEU A 91 21.01 0.48 -9.33
C LEU A 91 21.30 1.29 -8.07
N ASP A 92 20.44 2.25 -7.78
CA ASP A 92 20.60 3.14 -6.63
C ASP A 92 19.86 2.59 -5.40
N ALA A 93 20.61 1.94 -4.50
CA ALA A 93 20.11 1.46 -3.23
C ALA A 93 20.24 2.49 -2.08
N THR A 94 20.49 3.77 -2.40
CA THR A 94 20.56 4.85 -1.39
C THR A 94 19.31 4.87 -0.51
N CYS A 95 19.52 4.99 0.79
CA CYS A 95 18.45 5.06 1.77
C CYS A 95 17.58 6.31 1.50
N PRO A 96 16.23 6.22 1.55
CA PRO A 96 15.37 7.38 1.32
C PRO A 96 15.65 8.58 2.25
N PHE A 97 16.10 8.31 3.48
CA PHE A 97 16.53 9.36 4.41
C PHE A 97 17.78 10.09 3.90
N VAL A 98 18.78 9.34 3.45
CA VAL A 98 20.02 9.92 2.88
C VAL A 98 19.71 10.65 1.57
N ALA A 99 18.87 10.08 0.70
CA ALA A 99 18.43 10.73 -0.53
C ALA A 99 17.71 12.06 -0.25
N LYS A 100 16.94 12.15 0.84
CA LYS A 100 16.33 13.42 1.28
C LYS A 100 17.39 14.44 1.70
N ILE A 101 18.46 14.02 2.40
CA ILE A 101 19.59 14.90 2.77
C ILE A 101 20.28 15.41 1.50
N HIS A 102 20.55 14.52 0.53
CA HIS A 102 21.11 14.90 -0.76
C HIS A 102 20.22 15.93 -1.48
N GLY A 103 18.90 15.76 -1.42
CA GLY A 103 17.93 16.74 -1.94
C GLY A 103 18.02 18.10 -1.23
N VAL A 104 18.19 18.11 0.09
CA VAL A 104 18.36 19.37 0.86
C VAL A 104 19.64 20.08 0.43
N VAL A 105 20.78 19.40 0.45
CA VAL A 105 22.08 20.03 0.13
C VAL A 105 22.22 20.43 -1.34
N SER A 106 21.55 19.72 -2.24
CA SER A 106 21.53 20.08 -3.67
C SER A 106 20.59 21.24 -3.99
N GLY A 107 19.60 21.50 -3.14
CA GLY A 107 18.68 22.65 -3.27
C GLY A 107 19.23 23.96 -2.72
N LEU A 108 20.39 23.94 -2.06
CA LEU A 108 21.02 25.14 -1.51
C LEU A 108 21.67 25.99 -2.62
N SER A 109 21.78 27.29 -2.35
CA SER A 109 22.41 28.24 -3.27
C SER A 109 23.92 28.01 -3.33
N ALA A 110 24.51 28.15 -4.52
CA ALA A 110 25.95 27.98 -4.75
C ALA A 110 26.83 28.92 -3.90
N ASP A 111 26.30 30.10 -3.53
CA ASP A 111 26.99 31.12 -2.75
C ASP A 111 26.99 30.87 -1.23
N GLY A 112 26.44 29.72 -0.79
CA GLY A 112 26.37 29.35 0.62
C GLY A 112 27.44 28.36 1.09
N ALA A 113 27.27 27.89 2.31
CA ALA A 113 28.08 26.81 2.89
C ALA A 113 27.21 25.74 3.56
N VAL A 114 27.67 24.49 3.55
CA VAL A 114 27.06 23.35 4.26
C VAL A 114 28.04 22.83 5.28
N MET A 115 27.60 22.70 6.52
CA MET A 115 28.30 21.97 7.57
C MET A 115 27.61 20.62 7.77
N VAL A 116 28.36 19.54 7.66
CA VAL A 116 27.89 18.17 7.89
C VAL A 116 28.42 17.69 9.23
N LEU A 117 27.55 17.54 10.23
CA LEU A 117 27.90 16.96 11.52
C LEU A 117 28.08 15.45 11.40
N GLY A 118 29.31 14.98 11.46
CA GLY A 118 29.62 13.57 11.31
C GLY A 118 31.11 13.28 11.09
N ASP A 119 31.40 12.00 10.92
CA ASP A 119 32.77 11.54 10.66
C ASP A 119 33.17 11.86 9.21
N LYS A 120 34.22 12.67 9.01
CA LYS A 120 34.72 13.07 7.68
C LYS A 120 35.02 11.89 6.73
N ASP A 121 35.47 10.77 7.29
CA ASP A 121 35.84 9.57 6.55
C ASP A 121 34.64 8.62 6.34
N HIS A 122 33.46 8.97 6.87
CA HIS A 122 32.27 8.13 6.75
C HIS A 122 31.65 8.26 5.35
N PRO A 123 31.31 7.15 4.68
CA PRO A 123 30.76 7.16 3.33
C PRO A 123 29.56 8.09 3.12
N GLU A 124 28.66 8.14 4.11
CA GLU A 124 27.48 9.00 4.07
C GLU A 124 27.84 10.49 4.08
N VAL A 125 28.82 10.89 4.89
CA VAL A 125 29.25 12.29 4.97
C VAL A 125 29.91 12.71 3.65
N ILE A 126 30.76 11.84 3.08
CA ILE A 126 31.36 12.03 1.77
C ILE A 126 30.28 12.15 0.68
N GLY A 127 29.26 11.28 0.74
CA GLY A 127 28.11 11.32 -0.15
C GLY A 127 27.35 12.65 -0.07
N ILE A 128 27.01 13.10 1.14
CA ILE A 128 26.31 14.37 1.38
C ILE A 128 27.14 15.55 0.85
N MET A 129 28.42 15.63 1.22
CA MET A 129 29.31 16.71 0.77
C MET A 129 29.44 16.74 -0.75
N GLY A 130 29.57 15.58 -1.39
CA GLY A 130 29.70 15.45 -2.83
C GLY A 130 28.40 15.67 -3.64
N ASN A 131 27.25 15.84 -2.97
CA ASN A 131 25.98 16.24 -3.58
C ASN A 131 25.63 17.71 -3.32
N SER A 132 26.43 18.41 -2.51
CA SER A 132 26.27 19.84 -2.26
C SER A 132 26.67 20.64 -3.50
N VAL A 133 25.87 21.65 -3.85
CA VAL A 133 26.20 22.61 -4.92
C VAL A 133 27.18 23.68 -4.41
N CYS A 134 27.18 23.92 -3.10
CA CYS A 134 28.02 24.91 -2.44
C CYS A 134 29.13 24.25 -1.62
N ARG A 135 29.99 25.07 -1.00
CA ARG A 135 31.12 24.58 -0.19
C ARG A 135 30.62 23.75 0.98
N ALA A 136 31.14 22.55 1.15
CA ALA A 136 30.73 21.63 2.21
C ALA A 136 31.91 21.30 3.13
N TYR A 137 31.64 21.21 4.44
CA TYR A 137 32.63 20.97 5.48
C TYR A 137 32.12 19.90 6.45
N ALA A 138 32.92 18.87 6.71
CA ALA A 138 32.62 17.89 7.76
C ALA A 138 33.13 18.41 9.10
N VAL A 139 32.28 18.37 10.13
CA VAL A 139 32.59 18.83 11.50
C VAL A 139 32.10 17.83 12.53
N LYS A 140 32.82 17.65 13.65
CA LYS A 140 32.42 16.76 14.75
C LYS A 140 32.04 17.47 16.04
N SER A 141 32.50 18.71 16.23
CA SER A 141 32.40 19.42 17.50
C SER A 141 32.16 20.92 17.32
N CYS A 142 31.71 21.59 18.38
CA CYS A 142 31.56 23.05 18.40
C CYS A 142 32.89 23.79 18.13
N GLY A 143 34.02 23.22 18.58
CA GLY A 143 35.33 23.84 18.39
C GLY A 143 35.73 23.92 16.92
N GLU A 144 35.53 22.84 16.16
CA GLU A 144 35.78 22.80 14.72
C GLU A 144 34.90 23.80 13.96
N ILE A 145 33.63 23.95 14.38
CA ILE A 145 32.74 24.95 13.81
C ILE A 145 33.26 26.37 14.10
N GLU A 146 33.71 26.62 15.32
CA GLU A 146 34.28 27.92 15.71
C GLU A 146 35.52 28.28 14.91
N GLU A 147 36.40 27.32 14.64
CA GLU A 147 37.58 27.48 13.80
C GLU A 147 37.20 27.89 12.37
N LEU A 148 36.20 27.24 11.75
CA LEU A 148 35.75 27.58 10.39
C LEU A 148 35.28 29.04 10.26
N TYR A 149 34.63 29.58 11.29
CA TYR A 149 34.22 30.99 11.31
C TYR A 149 35.39 31.94 11.64
N LYS A 150 36.31 31.54 12.54
CA LYS A 150 37.49 32.35 12.90
C LYS A 150 38.49 32.50 11.76
N GLU A 151 38.72 31.43 11.00
CA GLU A 151 39.62 31.43 9.84
C GLU A 151 39.02 32.18 8.63
N GLY A 152 37.74 32.57 8.70
CA GLY A 152 37.04 33.21 7.60
C GLY A 152 36.67 32.24 6.47
N THR A 153 36.79 30.93 6.70
CA THR A 153 36.42 29.88 5.76
C THR A 153 34.92 29.92 5.46
N ILE A 154 34.11 30.20 6.49
CA ILE A 154 32.68 30.52 6.36
C ILE A 154 32.49 31.98 6.79
N GLY A 155 31.87 32.79 5.94
CA GLY A 155 31.59 34.19 6.27
C GLY A 155 30.53 34.30 7.37
N ALA A 156 30.71 35.22 8.32
CA ALA A 156 29.75 35.44 9.41
C ALA A 156 28.32 35.80 8.91
N GLU A 157 28.22 36.39 7.74
CA GLU A 157 26.96 36.82 7.10
C GLU A 157 26.45 35.83 6.04
N GLU A 158 27.23 34.78 5.74
CA GLU A 158 26.94 33.79 4.69
C GLU A 158 25.76 32.89 5.09
N LYS A 159 24.94 32.49 4.10
CA LYS A 159 23.87 31.52 4.34
C LYS A 159 24.49 30.13 4.52
N THR A 160 24.40 29.60 5.74
CA THR A 160 24.97 28.29 6.06
C THR A 160 23.87 27.32 6.46
N ALA A 161 23.93 26.09 5.95
CA ALA A 161 23.07 25.00 6.39
C ALA A 161 23.87 24.00 7.23
N LEU A 162 23.28 23.53 8.33
CA LEU A 162 23.82 22.45 9.16
C LEU A 162 22.97 21.20 8.94
N VAL A 163 23.58 20.16 8.39
CA VAL A 163 23.00 18.82 8.26
C VAL A 163 23.77 17.84 9.13
N VAL A 164 23.19 16.68 9.40
CA VAL A 164 23.71 15.70 10.35
C VAL A 164 23.76 14.31 9.73
N GLN A 165 24.82 13.56 10.00
CA GLN A 165 24.89 12.14 9.67
C GLN A 165 23.75 11.36 10.35
N THR A 166 23.09 10.45 9.63
CA THR A 166 21.89 9.75 10.12
C THR A 166 22.12 8.90 11.37
N THR A 167 23.37 8.52 11.64
CA THR A 167 23.81 7.75 12.82
C THR A 167 24.46 8.61 13.90
N PHE A 168 24.45 9.94 13.78
CA PHE A 168 25.06 10.83 14.76
C PHE A 168 24.29 10.82 16.09
N ASP A 169 24.99 11.19 17.17
CA ASP A 169 24.41 11.21 18.51
C ASP A 169 23.42 12.36 18.70
N ARG A 170 22.22 12.03 19.21
CA ARG A 170 21.12 12.99 19.35
C ARG A 170 21.41 14.04 20.42
N GLU A 171 21.99 13.65 21.55
CA GLU A 171 22.28 14.56 22.67
C GLU A 171 23.33 15.57 22.26
N ARG A 172 24.44 15.11 21.66
CA ARG A 172 25.47 15.97 21.09
C ARG A 172 24.92 16.90 20.00
N PHE A 173 24.07 16.40 19.12
CA PHE A 173 23.43 17.26 18.12
C PHE A 173 22.60 18.37 18.76
N LEU A 174 21.82 18.06 19.80
CA LEU A 174 21.04 19.06 20.52
C LEU A 174 21.94 20.11 21.19
N GLU A 175 23.03 19.69 21.84
CA GLU A 175 24.03 20.60 22.43
C GLU A 175 24.64 21.53 21.38
N ILE A 176 25.13 20.98 20.27
CA ILE A 176 25.73 21.75 19.16
C ILE A 176 24.68 22.68 18.55
N SER A 177 23.44 22.22 18.35
CA SER A 177 22.38 23.02 17.76
C SER A 177 22.03 24.24 18.62
N ARG A 178 22.01 24.10 19.95
CA ARG A 178 21.79 25.24 20.87
C ARG A 178 22.97 26.20 20.79
N TRP A 179 24.20 25.68 20.86
CA TRP A 179 25.43 26.46 20.78
C TRP A 179 25.55 27.27 19.48
N ILE A 180 25.14 26.69 18.35
CA ILE A 180 25.12 27.36 17.04
C ILE A 180 24.02 28.42 16.99
N ARG A 181 22.79 28.12 17.42
CA ARG A 181 21.68 29.09 17.37
C ARG A 181 21.97 30.35 18.18
N GLU A 182 22.70 30.24 19.29
CA GLU A 182 23.09 31.36 20.12
C GLU A 182 24.14 32.28 19.46
N ARG A 183 25.06 31.72 18.67
CA ARG A 183 26.20 32.46 18.08
C ARG A 183 25.99 32.85 16.62
N TYR A 184 25.32 32.00 15.85
CA TYR A 184 25.19 32.09 14.40
C TYR A 184 23.72 31.91 13.98
N PRO A 185 22.86 32.93 14.19
CA PRO A 185 21.42 32.82 13.96
C PRO A 185 21.02 32.64 12.49
N ARG A 186 21.94 32.86 11.54
CA ARG A 186 21.72 32.64 10.10
C ARG A 186 21.95 31.19 9.66
N VAL A 187 22.39 30.32 10.56
CA VAL A 187 22.59 28.90 10.25
C VAL A 187 21.24 28.19 10.27
N GLU A 188 20.83 27.65 9.12
CA GLU A 188 19.65 26.79 9.04
C GLU A 188 19.99 25.38 9.49
N ILE A 189 19.35 24.90 10.55
CA ILE A 189 19.64 23.59 11.13
C ILE A 189 18.60 22.57 10.67
N TYR A 190 19.08 21.53 9.99
CA TYR A 190 18.30 20.40 9.52
C TYR A 190 18.60 19.17 10.37
N ASP A 191 17.61 18.74 11.15
CA ASP A 191 17.67 17.49 11.90
C ASP A 191 17.44 16.31 10.95
N THR A 192 18.54 15.70 10.53
CA THR A 192 18.56 14.61 9.55
C THR A 192 18.90 13.25 10.18
N ILE A 193 18.83 13.16 11.52
CA ILE A 193 19.05 11.90 12.24
C ILE A 193 17.91 10.93 11.93
N CYS A 194 18.25 9.67 11.64
CA CYS A 194 17.26 8.66 11.28
C CYS A 194 16.43 8.24 12.51
N SER A 195 15.10 8.25 12.38
CA SER A 195 14.19 7.83 13.46
C SER A 195 14.42 6.39 13.91
N ALA A 196 14.77 5.50 12.98
CA ALA A 196 15.06 4.10 13.31
C ALA A 196 16.32 3.95 14.18
N THR A 197 17.27 4.88 14.08
CA THR A 197 18.45 4.91 14.96
C THR A 197 18.03 5.30 16.38
N VAL A 198 17.18 6.31 16.51
CA VAL A 198 16.67 6.78 17.81
C VAL A 198 15.87 5.69 18.51
N GLN A 199 14.91 5.07 17.81
CA GLN A 199 14.09 3.98 18.35
C GLN A 199 14.93 2.78 18.80
N ARG A 200 15.99 2.41 18.05
CA ARG A 200 16.91 1.34 18.48
C ARG A 200 17.64 1.66 19.76
N GLN A 201 18.13 2.89 19.89
CA GLN A 201 18.84 3.33 21.08
C GLN A 201 17.89 3.38 22.30
N GLU A 202 16.65 3.83 22.10
CA GLU A 202 15.61 3.82 23.14
C GLU A 202 15.26 2.39 23.58
N SER A 203 14.93 1.49 22.65
CA SER A 203 14.64 0.09 22.98
C SER A 203 15.80 -0.62 23.67
N ALA A 204 17.03 -0.38 23.21
CA ALA A 204 18.23 -0.93 23.86
C ALA A 204 18.41 -0.37 25.28
N ARG A 205 18.16 0.93 25.48
CA ARG A 205 18.22 1.58 26.79
C ARG A 205 17.15 1.06 27.75
N GLU A 206 15.93 0.90 27.30
CA GLU A 206 14.83 0.36 28.13
C GLU A 206 15.08 -1.08 28.54
N LEU A 207 15.59 -1.91 27.63
CA LEU A 207 15.98 -3.28 27.94
C LEU A 207 17.19 -3.32 28.89
N ALA A 208 18.20 -2.48 28.66
CA ALA A 208 19.38 -2.41 29.52
C ALA A 208 19.08 -2.02 30.97
N LYS A 209 18.03 -1.23 31.22
CA LYS A 209 17.59 -0.83 32.58
C LYS A 209 17.06 -2.00 33.41
N ARG A 210 16.57 -3.06 32.77
CA ARG A 210 15.94 -4.23 33.44
C ARG A 210 16.73 -5.53 33.25
N ALA A 211 17.69 -5.55 32.32
CA ALA A 211 18.53 -6.70 32.06
C ALA A 211 19.76 -6.74 32.98
N ALA A 212 20.11 -7.93 33.48
CA ALA A 212 21.33 -8.17 34.24
C ALA A 212 22.58 -8.26 33.34
N LEU A 213 22.38 -8.57 32.05
CA LEU A 213 23.42 -8.59 31.03
C LEU A 213 22.81 -8.14 29.69
N MET A 214 23.51 -7.29 28.97
CA MET A 214 23.19 -6.94 27.58
C MET A 214 24.20 -7.56 26.61
N VAL A 215 23.70 -8.25 25.59
CA VAL A 215 24.47 -8.76 24.47
C VAL A 215 24.21 -7.87 23.27
N VAL A 216 25.26 -7.23 22.76
CA VAL A 216 25.19 -6.37 21.58
C VAL A 216 25.76 -7.13 20.38
N VAL A 217 24.89 -7.52 19.46
CA VAL A 217 25.22 -8.33 18.30
C VAL A 217 25.57 -7.45 17.10
N GLY A 218 26.80 -7.57 16.61
CA GLY A 218 27.24 -6.91 15.38
C GLY A 218 28.74 -6.63 15.31
N GLY A 219 29.19 -6.15 14.14
CA GLY A 219 30.60 -5.83 13.90
C GLY A 219 31.12 -4.69 14.79
N LYS A 220 32.31 -4.87 15.36
CA LYS A 220 33.00 -3.88 16.23
C LYS A 220 33.34 -2.58 15.49
N SER A 221 33.49 -2.63 14.17
CA SER A 221 33.76 -1.47 13.31
C SER A 221 32.54 -0.55 13.15
N SER A 222 31.32 -1.07 13.32
CA SER A 222 30.09 -0.30 13.12
C SER A 222 29.89 0.77 14.19
N SER A 223 29.77 2.03 13.77
CA SER A 223 29.53 3.18 14.66
C SER A 223 28.24 3.00 15.48
N ASN A 224 27.16 2.52 14.85
CA ASN A 224 25.89 2.29 15.52
C ASN A 224 25.97 1.15 16.56
N THR A 225 26.68 0.06 16.24
CA THR A 225 26.87 -1.06 17.19
C THR A 225 27.70 -0.63 18.40
N ARG A 226 28.78 0.13 18.18
CA ARG A 226 29.57 0.70 19.28
C ARG A 226 28.73 1.61 20.18
N ARG A 227 27.91 2.48 19.57
CA ARG A 227 27.05 3.40 20.31
C ARG A 227 26.00 2.66 21.15
N LEU A 228 25.35 1.64 20.58
CA LEU A 228 24.40 0.81 21.34
C LEU A 228 25.06 0.18 22.56
N ALA A 229 26.29 -0.31 22.43
CA ALA A 229 27.01 -0.87 23.56
C ALA A 229 27.42 0.17 24.61
N GLU A 230 27.81 1.38 24.22
CA GLU A 230 28.05 2.48 25.16
C GLU A 230 26.80 2.79 25.97
N ILE A 231 25.65 2.93 25.31
CA ILE A 231 24.36 3.21 25.97
C ILE A 231 23.99 2.07 26.92
N CYS A 232 24.19 0.81 26.54
CA CYS A 232 23.88 -0.33 27.42
C CYS A 232 24.82 -0.39 28.63
N ARG A 233 26.11 -0.05 28.45
CA ARG A 233 27.13 -0.05 29.53
C ARG A 233 26.84 0.93 30.65
N GLU A 234 26.09 1.99 30.38
CA GLU A 234 25.67 2.95 31.42
C GLU A 234 24.73 2.32 32.45
N TYR A 235 23.98 1.29 32.08
CA TYR A 235 22.95 0.68 32.93
C TYR A 235 23.32 -0.74 33.40
N THR A 236 23.99 -1.52 32.56
CA THR A 236 24.25 -2.93 32.86
C THR A 236 25.50 -3.48 32.17
N LYS A 237 25.98 -4.63 32.64
CA LYS A 237 27.13 -5.31 32.06
C LYS A 237 26.83 -5.63 30.60
N THR A 238 27.69 -5.20 29.70
CA THR A 238 27.45 -5.32 28.26
C THR A 238 28.59 -6.08 27.59
N VAL A 239 28.25 -7.10 26.80
CA VAL A 239 29.18 -7.89 26.01
C VAL A 239 28.90 -7.70 24.51
N PHE A 240 29.95 -7.82 23.71
CA PHE A 240 29.83 -7.83 22.25
C PHE A 240 29.91 -9.25 21.73
N ALA A 241 29.13 -9.55 20.70
CA ALA A 241 29.24 -10.77 19.93
C ALA A 241 29.09 -10.44 18.45
N SER A 242 30.01 -10.90 17.60
CA SER A 242 29.82 -10.83 16.14
C SER A 242 28.99 -12.00 15.61
N SER A 243 29.06 -13.16 16.26
CA SER A 243 28.32 -14.39 15.96
C SER A 243 28.02 -15.18 17.24
N ALA A 244 27.26 -16.28 17.12
CA ALA A 244 26.99 -17.17 18.25
C ALA A 244 28.26 -17.90 18.75
N GLU A 245 29.30 -18.01 17.92
CA GLU A 245 30.59 -18.64 18.25
C GLU A 245 31.51 -17.70 19.06
N ASP A 246 31.48 -16.39 18.80
CA ASP A 246 32.25 -15.36 19.51
C ASP A 246 31.60 -14.94 20.84
N MET A 247 30.57 -15.65 21.30
CA MET A 247 29.82 -15.26 22.47
C MET A 247 30.60 -15.59 23.76
N PRO A 248 30.83 -14.63 24.68
CA PRO A 248 31.50 -14.90 25.95
C PRO A 248 30.59 -15.65 26.92
N TRP A 249 30.47 -16.98 26.74
CA TRP A 249 29.62 -17.89 27.52
C TRP A 249 29.86 -17.82 29.04
N GLN A 250 31.09 -17.53 29.48
CA GLN A 250 31.41 -17.33 30.90
C GLN A 250 30.61 -16.17 31.53
N ALA A 251 30.34 -15.10 30.78
CA ALA A 251 29.58 -13.97 31.28
C ALA A 251 28.09 -14.29 31.45
N VAL A 252 27.56 -15.21 30.64
CA VAL A 252 26.17 -15.68 30.73
C VAL A 252 26.01 -16.74 31.82
N ARG A 253 26.95 -17.69 31.92
CA ARG A 253 26.94 -18.76 32.93
C ARG A 253 27.14 -18.27 34.38
N SER A 254 27.71 -17.08 34.55
CA SER A 254 27.94 -16.47 35.88
C SER A 254 26.75 -15.65 36.40
N LEU A 255 25.63 -15.62 35.66
CA LEU A 255 24.45 -14.88 36.06
C LEU A 255 23.59 -15.65 37.07
N PRO A 256 22.97 -14.96 38.04
CA PRO A 256 22.06 -15.59 38.99
C PRO A 256 20.79 -16.10 38.29
N ALA A 257 20.20 -17.17 38.83
CA ALA A 257 18.87 -17.62 38.43
C ALA A 257 17.84 -16.50 38.71
N ASP A 258 16.86 -16.32 37.82
CA ASP A 258 15.84 -15.25 37.87
C ASP A 258 16.32 -13.87 37.39
N CYS A 259 17.13 -13.85 36.33
CA CYS A 259 17.57 -12.61 35.68
C CYS A 259 17.17 -12.56 34.20
N VAL A 260 17.07 -11.33 33.68
CA VAL A 260 16.80 -11.07 32.27
C VAL A 260 18.12 -10.81 31.54
N VAL A 261 18.34 -11.53 30.44
CA VAL A 261 19.44 -11.26 29.50
C VAL A 261 18.86 -10.59 28.27
N GLY A 262 19.29 -9.37 28.01
CA GLY A 262 18.83 -8.60 26.87
C GLY A 262 19.74 -8.77 25.65
N ILE A 263 19.17 -8.96 24.48
CA ILE A 263 19.87 -9.01 23.20
C ILE A 263 19.47 -7.80 22.36
N THR A 264 20.44 -7.03 21.89
CA THR A 264 20.24 -5.95 20.92
C THR A 264 21.20 -6.12 19.76
N ALA A 265 20.90 -5.51 18.62
CA ALA A 265 21.73 -5.66 17.43
C ALA A 265 21.83 -4.37 16.62
N GLY A 266 22.99 -4.19 15.98
CA GLY A 266 23.24 -3.06 15.09
C GLY A 266 22.38 -3.10 13.81
N ALA A 267 22.26 -1.95 13.16
CA ALA A 267 21.50 -1.79 11.91
C ALA A 267 22.03 -2.61 10.72
N SER A 268 23.23 -3.16 10.83
CA SER A 268 23.92 -3.98 9.83
C SER A 268 23.99 -5.46 10.23
N THR A 269 23.29 -5.86 11.29
CA THR A 269 23.23 -7.25 11.76
C THR A 269 21.94 -7.90 11.24
N PRO A 270 22.01 -9.02 10.50
CA PRO A 270 20.84 -9.71 10.01
C PRO A 270 20.05 -10.38 11.14
N GLY A 271 18.74 -10.55 10.92
CA GLY A 271 17.84 -11.18 11.90
C GLY A 271 18.15 -12.64 12.19
N TYR A 272 18.73 -13.39 11.25
CA TYR A 272 19.08 -14.80 11.47
C TYR A 272 20.23 -14.97 12.47
N ILE A 273 21.23 -14.07 12.49
CA ILE A 273 22.31 -14.10 13.50
C ILE A 273 21.74 -13.81 14.89
N ILE A 274 20.76 -12.90 15.00
CA ILE A 274 20.09 -12.62 16.28
C ILE A 274 19.34 -13.87 16.78
N LYS A 275 18.64 -14.56 15.88
CA LYS A 275 17.94 -15.82 16.21
C LYS A 275 18.91 -16.93 16.61
N GLU A 276 20.00 -17.08 15.88
CA GLU A 276 21.03 -18.08 16.17
C GLU A 276 21.66 -17.86 17.56
N VAL A 277 22.00 -16.61 17.89
CA VAL A 277 22.49 -16.26 19.23
C VAL A 277 21.43 -16.56 20.29
N HIS A 278 20.16 -16.20 20.05
CA HIS A 278 19.07 -16.47 20.97
C HIS A 278 18.80 -17.97 21.18
N GLU A 279 18.81 -18.77 20.12
CA GLU A 279 18.61 -20.23 20.16
C GLU A 279 19.76 -20.91 20.92
N ARG A 280 21.00 -20.56 20.59
CA ARG A 280 22.18 -21.12 21.25
C ARG A 280 22.27 -20.73 22.73
N MET A 281 21.85 -19.52 23.08
CA MET A 281 21.73 -19.12 24.48
C MET A 281 20.68 -19.93 25.23
N ASN A 282 19.53 -20.22 24.61
CA ASN A 282 18.51 -21.07 25.20
C ASN A 282 19.00 -22.52 25.37
N GLU A 283 19.72 -23.08 24.41
CA GLU A 283 20.31 -24.43 24.50
C GLU A 283 21.34 -24.53 25.62
N GLU A 284 22.23 -23.54 25.76
CA GLU A 284 23.25 -23.50 26.81
C GLU A 284 22.62 -23.35 28.22
N ILE A 285 21.57 -22.54 28.35
CA ILE A 285 20.85 -22.39 29.63
C ILE A 285 20.09 -23.67 29.98
N LYS A 286 19.50 -24.37 28.99
CA LYS A 286 18.86 -25.68 29.21
C LYS A 286 19.86 -26.74 29.63
N THR A 287 21.00 -26.87 28.92
CA THR A 287 22.06 -27.83 29.26
C THR A 287 22.63 -27.59 30.67
N THR A 288 22.68 -26.33 31.12
CA THR A 288 23.13 -25.99 32.48
C THR A 288 22.09 -26.42 33.53
N ASN A 289 20.80 -26.20 33.27
CA ASN A 289 19.72 -26.64 34.17
C ASN A 289 19.55 -28.18 34.17
N GLU A 290 19.70 -28.86 33.03
CA GLU A 290 19.61 -30.32 32.93
C GLU A 290 20.69 -31.03 33.77
N ASN A 291 21.91 -30.48 33.85
CA ASN A 291 22.95 -31.02 34.72
C ASN A 291 22.67 -30.82 36.22
N GLU A 292 21.89 -29.80 36.61
CA GLU A 292 21.41 -29.63 37.99
C GLU A 292 20.17 -30.51 38.26
N GLU A 293 19.31 -30.70 37.26
CA GLU A 293 18.12 -31.55 37.33
C GLU A 293 18.44 -33.05 37.32
N ASP A 294 19.52 -33.52 36.69
CA ASP A 294 19.92 -34.95 36.70
C ASP A 294 20.29 -35.45 38.12
N PHE A 295 20.78 -34.59 39.00
CA PHE A 295 21.09 -34.95 40.39
C PHE A 295 19.85 -34.87 41.30
N ALA A 296 18.91 -33.96 41.01
CA ALA A 296 17.66 -33.82 41.74
C ALA A 296 16.63 -34.90 41.34
N SER A 297 16.58 -35.26 40.05
CA SER A 297 15.65 -36.24 39.50
C SER A 297 15.96 -37.68 39.91
N LEU A 298 17.23 -38.01 40.21
CA LEU A 298 17.60 -39.32 40.77
C LEU A 298 17.05 -39.54 42.20
N LEU A 299 16.70 -38.46 42.93
CA LEU A 299 16.09 -38.50 44.26
C LEU A 299 14.54 -38.54 44.22
N GLU A 300 13.92 -38.16 43.10
CA GLU A 300 12.45 -38.05 42.97
C GLU A 300 11.79 -39.24 42.23
N GLN A 301 12.56 -40.23 41.76
CA GLN A 301 12.05 -41.37 40.97
C GLN A 301 11.15 -42.38 41.73
N ASP A 302 10.83 -42.18 43.01
CA ASP A 302 10.01 -43.13 43.78
C ASP A 302 8.50 -42.81 43.84
N GLN A 303 8.01 -41.70 43.24
CA GLN A 303 6.56 -41.47 43.12
C GLN A 303 6.17 -40.72 41.84
N SER A 304 5.60 -41.46 40.89
CA SER A 304 4.98 -40.91 39.68
C SER A 304 3.69 -40.14 40.02
N PHE A 305 3.81 -38.82 40.23
CA PHE A 305 2.67 -37.92 40.28
C PHE A 305 2.81 -36.80 39.24
N THR A 306 1.93 -36.83 38.23
CA THR A 306 1.74 -35.68 37.35
C THR A 306 0.92 -34.63 38.09
N ARG A 307 1.59 -33.57 38.59
CA ARG A 307 0.90 -32.43 39.20
C ARG A 307 0.13 -31.63 38.13
N LEU A 308 -1.11 -31.27 38.44
CA LEU A 308 -1.96 -30.40 37.62
C LEU A 308 -1.73 -28.95 38.04
N TYR A 309 -1.39 -28.09 37.09
CA TYR A 309 -1.29 -26.63 37.27
C TYR A 309 -2.35 -25.92 36.43
N THR A 310 -2.83 -24.77 36.92
CA THR A 310 -3.79 -23.92 36.21
C THR A 310 -3.27 -23.55 34.83
N GLY A 311 -4.06 -23.77 33.78
CA GLY A 311 -3.71 -23.53 32.38
C GLY A 311 -3.29 -24.76 31.58
N LYS A 312 -3.11 -25.94 32.21
CA LYS A 312 -2.78 -27.19 31.51
C LYS A 312 -4.00 -27.74 30.74
N ARG A 313 -3.80 -28.13 29.47
CA ARG A 313 -4.79 -28.89 28.68
C ARG A 313 -4.83 -30.33 29.17
N VAL A 314 -6.02 -30.82 29.48
CA VAL A 314 -6.25 -32.19 29.95
C VAL A 314 -7.44 -32.81 29.22
N LYS A 315 -7.35 -34.10 28.93
CA LYS A 315 -8.48 -34.88 28.43
C LYS A 315 -9.35 -35.25 29.62
N ALA A 316 -10.61 -34.86 29.56
CA ALA A 316 -11.59 -35.14 30.60
C ALA A 316 -12.72 -35.98 30.03
N THR A 317 -13.05 -37.09 30.70
CA THR A 317 -14.14 -37.98 30.30
C THR A 317 -15.41 -37.60 31.04
N ILE A 318 -16.51 -37.42 30.34
CA ILE A 318 -17.78 -37.02 30.97
C ILE A 318 -18.40 -38.19 31.72
N VAL A 319 -18.49 -38.06 33.04
CA VAL A 319 -19.06 -39.10 33.93
C VAL A 319 -20.56 -38.91 34.09
N SER A 320 -21.02 -37.67 34.25
CA SER A 320 -22.46 -37.37 34.32
C SER A 320 -22.77 -35.97 33.81
N VAL A 321 -23.91 -35.82 33.14
CA VAL A 321 -24.40 -34.55 32.62
C VAL A 321 -25.68 -34.20 33.38
N SER A 322 -25.73 -33.02 34.00
CA SER A 322 -26.93 -32.44 34.60
C SER A 322 -27.35 -31.17 33.84
N LYS A 323 -28.58 -30.69 34.07
CA LYS A 323 -29.14 -29.51 33.36
C LYS A 323 -28.32 -28.21 33.49
N LYS A 324 -27.44 -28.10 34.48
CA LYS A 324 -26.61 -26.90 34.75
C LYS A 324 -25.10 -27.15 34.67
N GLU A 325 -24.66 -28.38 34.90
CA GLU A 325 -23.26 -28.73 35.14
C GLU A 325 -22.97 -30.15 34.60
N ALA A 326 -21.81 -30.34 33.96
CA ALA A 326 -21.29 -31.64 33.56
C ALA A 326 -20.10 -32.01 34.45
N VAL A 327 -20.15 -33.17 35.10
CA VAL A 327 -19.06 -33.71 35.92
C VAL A 327 -18.18 -34.59 35.05
N VAL A 328 -16.88 -34.30 35.06
CA VAL A 328 -15.88 -34.95 34.21
C VAL A 328 -14.74 -35.50 35.06
N GLU A 329 -14.23 -36.66 34.68
CA GLU A 329 -13.04 -37.27 35.27
C GLU A 329 -11.82 -36.83 34.48
N VAL A 330 -10.90 -36.14 35.15
CA VAL A 330 -9.56 -35.87 34.65
C VAL A 330 -8.67 -36.96 35.24
N GLY A 331 -7.69 -37.49 34.52
CA GLY A 331 -6.81 -38.59 34.98
C GLY A 331 -5.91 -38.31 36.21
N ALA A 332 -6.38 -37.50 37.15
CA ALA A 332 -5.82 -37.21 38.47
C ALA A 332 -6.87 -37.54 39.54
N LYS A 333 -6.48 -37.51 40.82
CA LYS A 333 -7.34 -37.88 41.98
C LYS A 333 -8.51 -36.90 42.25
N GLN A 334 -8.77 -35.94 41.36
CA GLN A 334 -9.70 -34.82 41.53
C GLN A 334 -10.79 -34.87 40.45
N THR A 335 -12.02 -34.54 40.84
CA THR A 335 -13.17 -34.55 39.91
C THR A 335 -13.38 -33.16 39.31
N GLY A 336 -13.58 -33.09 38.01
CA GLY A 336 -13.80 -31.84 37.29
C GLY A 336 -15.29 -31.51 37.12
N TYR A 337 -15.66 -30.24 37.09
CA TYR A 337 -16.99 -29.81 36.65
C TYR A 337 -16.90 -28.71 35.59
N ILE A 338 -17.83 -28.73 34.63
CA ILE A 338 -17.94 -27.78 33.53
C ILE A 338 -19.36 -27.20 33.55
N VAL A 339 -19.47 -25.87 33.64
CA VAL A 339 -20.75 -25.16 33.69
C VAL A 339 -21.27 -24.91 32.26
N ARG A 340 -22.59 -24.86 32.07
CA ARG A 340 -23.25 -24.61 30.76
C ARG A 340 -22.64 -23.44 29.96
N GLU A 341 -22.29 -22.36 30.64
CA GLU A 341 -21.75 -21.11 30.06
C GLU A 341 -20.34 -21.26 29.44
N GLU A 342 -19.64 -22.35 29.81
CA GLU A 342 -18.30 -22.70 29.35
C GLU A 342 -18.32 -23.86 28.32
N LEU A 343 -19.52 -24.38 27.99
CA LEU A 343 -19.77 -25.51 27.09
C LEU A 343 -20.25 -25.08 25.69
N THR A 344 -21.00 -23.98 25.57
CA THR A 344 -21.46 -23.45 24.27
C THR A 344 -21.73 -21.94 24.33
N ASN A 345 -21.62 -21.23 23.20
CA ASN A 345 -21.98 -19.82 23.07
C ASN A 345 -23.41 -19.61 22.52
N ASP A 346 -24.15 -20.67 22.19
CA ASP A 346 -25.53 -20.58 21.74
C ASP A 346 -26.50 -20.47 22.93
N PRO A 347 -27.31 -19.40 23.04
CA PRO A 347 -28.20 -19.20 24.18
C PRO A 347 -29.37 -20.20 24.26
N ASN A 348 -29.61 -21.01 23.22
CA ASN A 348 -30.78 -21.89 23.13
C ASN A 348 -30.50 -23.38 22.88
N ALA A 349 -29.26 -23.85 22.98
CA ALA A 349 -28.94 -25.28 22.89
C ALA A 349 -28.96 -25.93 24.29
N GLU A 350 -29.68 -27.02 24.52
CA GLU A 350 -29.67 -27.75 25.80
C GLU A 350 -28.40 -28.62 25.94
N VAL A 351 -27.91 -28.82 27.17
CA VAL A 351 -26.63 -29.54 27.43
C VAL A 351 -26.72 -31.01 27.00
N GLU A 352 -27.93 -31.58 26.97
CA GLU A 352 -28.19 -32.97 26.56
C GLU A 352 -28.02 -33.21 25.05
N ASP A 353 -28.10 -32.17 24.20
CA ASP A 353 -27.94 -32.29 22.75
C ASP A 353 -26.48 -32.18 22.28
N VAL A 354 -25.58 -31.66 23.13
CA VAL A 354 -24.19 -31.33 22.74
C VAL A 354 -23.16 -32.35 23.22
N VAL A 355 -23.41 -33.07 24.32
CA VAL A 355 -22.45 -34.01 24.91
C VAL A 355 -23.15 -35.19 25.57
N LYS A 356 -22.68 -36.40 25.27
CA LYS A 356 -23.20 -37.65 25.86
C LYS A 356 -22.31 -38.12 27.02
N PRO A 357 -22.86 -38.81 28.04
CA PRO A 357 -22.05 -39.47 29.07
C PRO A 357 -21.08 -40.46 28.40
N GLY A 358 -19.78 -40.36 28.74
CA GLY A 358 -18.71 -41.16 28.18
C GLY A 358 -17.89 -40.51 27.06
N ASP A 359 -18.24 -39.29 26.63
CA ASP A 359 -17.45 -38.56 25.63
C ASP A 359 -16.17 -37.97 26.24
N VAL A 360 -15.08 -37.94 25.46
CA VAL A 360 -13.77 -37.42 25.89
C VAL A 360 -13.58 -36.04 25.30
N ILE A 361 -13.50 -35.03 26.17
CA ILE A 361 -13.34 -33.62 25.77
C ILE A 361 -12.00 -33.07 26.25
N ASP A 362 -11.35 -32.27 25.40
CA ASP A 362 -10.17 -31.50 25.79
C ASP A 362 -10.60 -30.24 26.54
N ALA A 363 -10.13 -30.07 27.77
CA ALA A 363 -10.48 -28.92 28.62
C ALA A 363 -9.23 -28.33 29.30
N ILE A 364 -9.28 -27.04 29.63
CA ILE A 364 -8.20 -26.36 30.36
C ILE A 364 -8.61 -26.17 31.82
N VAL A 365 -7.68 -26.48 32.74
CA VAL A 365 -7.83 -26.27 34.18
C VAL A 365 -7.82 -24.78 34.50
N ILE A 366 -8.96 -24.22 34.94
CA ILE A 366 -9.08 -22.82 35.34
C ILE A 366 -8.64 -22.62 36.79
N LYS A 367 -9.14 -23.49 37.68
CA LYS A 367 -8.95 -23.37 39.12
C LYS A 367 -8.94 -24.76 39.75
N VAL A 368 -7.97 -24.96 40.65
CA VAL A 368 -7.84 -26.17 41.46
C VAL A 368 -8.15 -25.77 42.89
N ASP A 369 -9.18 -26.36 43.50
CA ASP A 369 -9.51 -26.15 44.91
C ASP A 369 -9.15 -27.42 45.71
N ASP A 370 -7.96 -27.43 46.30
CA ASP A 370 -7.38 -28.59 47.00
C ASP A 370 -8.15 -29.01 48.26
N ASN A 371 -8.94 -28.11 48.86
CA ASN A 371 -9.74 -28.40 50.06
C ASN A 371 -10.97 -29.30 49.78
N VAL A 372 -11.45 -29.34 48.53
CA VAL A 372 -12.68 -30.06 48.16
C VAL A 372 -12.40 -31.13 47.09
N GLY A 373 -11.21 -31.13 46.47
CA GLY A 373 -10.84 -32.11 45.45
C GLY A 373 -11.58 -31.92 44.12
N THR A 374 -12.00 -30.67 43.83
CA THR A 374 -12.73 -30.32 42.61
C THR A 374 -11.92 -29.36 41.72
N VAL A 375 -12.02 -29.55 40.40
CA VAL A 375 -11.31 -28.76 39.39
C VAL A 375 -12.31 -28.11 38.43
N ALA A 376 -12.25 -26.78 38.29
CA ALA A 376 -13.08 -26.07 37.32
C ALA A 376 -12.40 -26.12 35.94
N LEU A 377 -13.14 -26.60 34.93
CA LEU A 377 -12.64 -26.82 33.56
C LEU A 377 -13.45 -25.98 32.55
N SER A 378 -12.80 -25.45 31.51
CA SER A 378 -13.46 -24.73 30.42
C SER A 378 -13.09 -25.30 29.06
N LYS A 379 -14.12 -25.57 28.24
CA LYS A 379 -14.03 -25.99 26.85
C LYS A 379 -13.92 -24.78 25.89
N LYS A 380 -14.53 -23.65 26.27
CA LYS A 380 -14.51 -22.37 25.52
C LYS A 380 -13.13 -21.88 25.13
N ARG A 381 -12.13 -22.03 26.00
CA ARG A 381 -10.74 -21.60 25.71
C ARG A 381 -10.00 -22.55 24.77
N VAL A 382 -10.38 -23.83 24.72
CA VAL A 382 -9.82 -24.81 23.80
C VAL A 382 -10.42 -24.62 22.40
N ASP A 383 -11.73 -24.46 22.32
CA ASP A 383 -12.43 -24.19 21.04
C ASP A 383 -12.03 -22.84 20.43
N ALA A 384 -11.78 -21.82 21.25
CA ALA A 384 -11.24 -20.54 20.77
C ALA A 384 -9.80 -20.67 20.21
N ALA A 385 -8.98 -21.55 20.78
CA ALA A 385 -7.63 -21.80 20.29
C ALA A 385 -7.64 -22.60 18.97
N LEU A 386 -8.49 -23.64 18.87
CA LEU A 386 -8.71 -24.42 17.65
C LEU A 386 -9.31 -23.55 16.53
N GLY A 387 -10.26 -22.67 16.88
CA GLY A 387 -10.82 -21.68 15.96
C GLY A 387 -9.76 -20.71 15.45
N LEU A 388 -8.84 -20.25 16.31
CA LEU A 388 -7.74 -19.38 15.92
C LEU A 388 -6.74 -20.07 14.98
N GLU A 389 -6.38 -21.32 15.26
CA GLU A 389 -5.49 -22.13 14.40
C GLU A 389 -6.09 -22.33 13.00
N LYS A 390 -7.39 -22.62 12.91
CA LYS A 390 -8.08 -22.71 11.61
C LYS A 390 -8.17 -21.35 10.91
N LEU A 391 -8.45 -20.27 11.62
CA LEU A 391 -8.48 -18.91 11.05
C LEU A 391 -7.10 -18.48 10.53
N GLN A 392 -6.02 -18.95 11.16
CA GLN A 392 -4.65 -18.75 10.68
C GLN A 392 -4.39 -19.58 9.41
N ALA A 393 -4.81 -20.84 9.37
CA ALA A 393 -4.71 -21.66 8.16
C ALA A 393 -5.50 -21.05 6.98
N VAL A 394 -6.67 -20.47 7.24
CA VAL A 394 -7.47 -19.78 6.20
C VAL A 394 -6.84 -18.45 5.77
N LYS A 395 -6.12 -17.75 6.65
CA LYS A 395 -5.31 -16.58 6.27
C LYS A 395 -4.20 -16.96 5.29
N ASP A 396 -3.52 -18.09 5.54
CA ASP A 396 -2.45 -18.59 4.68
C ASP A 396 -2.99 -19.13 3.34
N ALA A 397 -4.20 -19.72 3.34
CA ALA A 397 -4.90 -20.19 2.15
C ALA A 397 -5.67 -19.08 1.38
N ASN A 398 -5.86 -17.91 2.00
CA ASN A 398 -6.54 -16.76 1.42
C ASN A 398 -8.00 -17.04 1.00
N GLU A 399 -8.70 -17.94 1.70
CA GLU A 399 -10.06 -18.38 1.35
C GLU A 399 -11.17 -17.46 1.92
N THR A 400 -12.32 -17.44 1.25
CA THR A 400 -13.52 -16.73 1.70
C THR A 400 -14.32 -17.57 2.70
N ILE A 401 -14.58 -17.02 3.88
CA ILE A 401 -15.32 -17.68 4.96
C ILE A 401 -16.72 -17.08 5.10
N GLU A 402 -17.72 -17.88 5.48
CA GLU A 402 -19.07 -17.42 5.81
C GLU A 402 -19.26 -17.35 7.32
N GLY A 403 -19.64 -16.19 7.88
CA GLY A 403 -19.95 -16.09 9.30
C GLY A 403 -21.14 -15.20 9.60
N THR A 404 -21.67 -15.31 10.82
CA THR A 404 -22.93 -14.67 11.21
C THR A 404 -22.65 -13.38 11.98
N VAL A 405 -23.23 -12.27 11.53
CA VAL A 405 -23.11 -10.98 12.23
C VAL A 405 -23.83 -11.04 13.58
N ALA A 406 -23.06 -10.92 14.66
CA ALA A 406 -23.58 -10.95 16.02
C ALA A 406 -24.01 -9.56 16.51
N GLN A 407 -23.18 -8.53 16.31
CA GLN A 407 -23.46 -7.19 16.82
C GLN A 407 -22.78 -6.10 16.01
N VAL A 408 -23.42 -4.93 15.93
CA VAL A 408 -22.85 -3.70 15.34
C VAL A 408 -22.35 -2.79 16.47
N VAL A 409 -21.13 -2.27 16.34
CA VAL A 409 -20.53 -1.30 17.27
C VAL A 409 -20.23 0.02 16.54
N LYS A 410 -19.99 1.12 17.28
CA LYS A 410 -19.80 2.50 16.76
C LYS A 410 -18.63 2.70 15.77
N GLY A 411 -17.97 1.64 15.32
CA GLY A 411 -16.90 1.67 14.31
C GLY A 411 -16.79 0.42 13.42
N GLY A 412 -17.72 -0.55 13.52
CA GLY A 412 -17.61 -1.81 12.78
C GLY A 412 -18.67 -2.85 13.16
N VAL A 413 -18.53 -4.04 12.60
CA VAL A 413 -19.44 -5.19 12.78
C VAL A 413 -18.67 -6.36 13.36
N ILE A 414 -19.19 -7.00 14.41
CA ILE A 414 -18.62 -8.21 14.99
C ILE A 414 -19.34 -9.41 14.38
N VAL A 415 -18.58 -10.28 13.72
CA VAL A 415 -19.04 -11.51 13.11
C VAL A 415 -18.52 -12.69 13.92
N ILE A 416 -19.38 -13.66 14.21
CA ILE A 416 -18.99 -14.91 14.86
C ILE A 416 -18.81 -15.98 13.79
N TYR A 417 -17.65 -16.64 13.82
CA TYR A 417 -17.33 -17.79 12.99
C TYR A 417 -16.63 -18.85 13.85
N GLU A 418 -17.12 -20.10 13.83
CA GLU A 418 -16.63 -21.23 14.64
C GLU A 418 -16.17 -20.83 16.06
N ASN A 419 -17.06 -20.22 16.85
CA ASN A 419 -16.81 -19.77 18.24
C ASN A 419 -15.76 -18.66 18.44
N THR A 420 -15.24 -18.06 17.37
CA THR A 420 -14.30 -16.93 17.43
C THR A 420 -14.96 -15.62 16.99
N ARG A 421 -14.63 -14.51 17.67
CA ARG A 421 -15.15 -13.17 17.37
C ARG A 421 -14.25 -12.46 16.37
N VAL A 422 -14.75 -12.19 15.17
CA VAL A 422 -14.07 -11.44 14.12
C VAL A 422 -14.63 -10.02 14.08
N PHE A 423 -13.76 -9.01 14.16
CA PHE A 423 -14.14 -7.61 14.03
C PHE A 423 -13.93 -7.13 12.59
N ILE A 424 -14.96 -6.54 11.99
CA ILE A 424 -14.93 -5.98 10.64
C ILE A 424 -15.09 -4.46 10.75
N PRO A 425 -14.06 -3.66 10.45
CA PRO A 425 -14.17 -2.20 10.50
C PRO A 425 -15.21 -1.68 9.50
N GLY A 426 -15.92 -0.60 9.84
CA GLY A 426 -16.97 -0.03 8.99
C GLY A 426 -16.49 0.42 7.60
N SER A 427 -15.20 0.70 7.42
CA SER A 427 -14.56 0.99 6.12
C SER A 427 -14.39 -0.24 5.22
N HIS A 428 -14.51 -1.45 5.78
CA HIS A 428 -14.29 -2.74 5.12
C HIS A 428 -15.57 -3.56 4.93
N THR A 429 -16.73 -3.05 5.37
CA THR A 429 -18.05 -3.68 5.19
C THR A 429 -18.61 -3.53 3.78
N GLY A 430 -18.04 -2.61 2.97
CA GLY A 430 -18.48 -2.38 1.59
C GLY A 430 -19.75 -1.52 1.47
N VAL A 431 -20.28 -0.99 2.57
CA VAL A 431 -21.46 -0.12 2.58
C VAL A 431 -21.04 1.35 2.35
N PRO A 432 -21.72 2.12 1.48
CA PRO A 432 -21.44 3.54 1.25
C PRO A 432 -21.53 4.36 2.55
N ARG A 433 -20.76 5.46 2.65
CA ARG A 433 -20.82 6.40 3.79
C ARG A 433 -22.26 6.94 3.94
N GLY A 434 -23.02 6.39 4.87
CA GLY A 434 -24.43 6.74 5.14
C GLY A 434 -25.41 5.56 5.17
N GLY A 435 -25.00 4.34 4.80
CA GLY A 435 -25.88 3.16 4.90
C GLY A 435 -26.04 2.67 6.35
N LYS A 436 -27.28 2.30 6.73
CA LYS A 436 -27.59 1.78 8.07
C LYS A 436 -26.97 0.40 8.26
N LEU A 437 -25.99 0.30 9.15
CA LEU A 437 -25.27 -0.93 9.50
C LEU A 437 -26.15 -1.97 10.24
N GLU A 438 -27.35 -1.57 10.67
CA GLU A 438 -28.29 -2.36 11.47
C GLU A 438 -28.99 -3.49 10.68
N ASP A 439 -29.10 -3.36 9.34
CA ASP A 439 -29.80 -4.33 8.48
C ASP A 439 -29.02 -5.63 8.20
N LEU A 440 -27.78 -5.70 8.70
CA LEU A 440 -26.86 -6.85 8.55
C LEU A 440 -26.84 -7.77 9.78
N VAL A 441 -27.51 -7.41 10.86
CA VAL A 441 -27.57 -8.22 12.08
C VAL A 441 -28.27 -9.55 11.79
N LYS A 442 -27.67 -10.68 12.21
CA LYS A 442 -28.14 -12.07 11.99
C LYS A 442 -28.12 -12.61 10.55
N LYS A 443 -27.56 -11.90 9.57
CA LYS A 443 -27.37 -12.46 8.22
C LYS A 443 -25.99 -13.14 8.10
N PRO A 444 -25.88 -14.27 7.36
CA PRO A 444 -24.60 -14.83 7.00
C PRO A 444 -23.91 -13.92 5.98
N VAL A 445 -22.68 -13.51 6.26
CA VAL A 445 -21.88 -12.65 5.39
C VAL A 445 -20.56 -13.35 5.08
N LYS A 446 -20.17 -13.33 3.80
CA LYS A 446 -18.86 -13.83 3.38
C LYS A 446 -17.80 -12.76 3.63
N PHE A 447 -16.72 -13.10 4.33
CA PHE A 447 -15.61 -12.19 4.60
C PHE A 447 -14.27 -12.92 4.53
N LYS A 448 -13.21 -12.14 4.31
CA LYS A 448 -11.83 -12.63 4.24
C LYS A 448 -11.04 -12.03 5.39
N ILE A 449 -10.18 -12.82 6.01
CA ILE A 449 -9.38 -12.37 7.15
C ILE A 449 -8.18 -11.60 6.61
N ILE A 450 -7.98 -10.37 7.11
CA ILE A 450 -6.80 -9.57 6.78
C ILE A 450 -5.71 -9.82 7.82
N GLU A 451 -6.12 -9.84 9.09
CA GLU A 451 -5.18 -9.84 10.19
C GLU A 451 -5.70 -10.71 11.34
N VAL A 452 -4.81 -11.54 11.86
CA VAL A 452 -5.04 -12.34 13.07
C VAL A 452 -3.98 -11.87 14.04
N SER A 453 -4.38 -11.15 15.09
CA SER A 453 -3.48 -10.76 16.17
C SER A 453 -3.53 -11.82 17.27
N ASN A 454 -2.36 -12.36 17.64
CA ASN A 454 -2.22 -13.45 18.59
C ASN A 454 -1.97 -12.96 20.04
N GLU A 455 -2.21 -11.67 20.32
CA GLU A 455 -2.07 -11.12 21.67
C GLU A 455 -3.36 -11.25 22.48
N ARG A 456 -3.20 -11.41 23.81
CA ARG A 456 -4.23 -11.70 24.83
C ARG A 456 -5.59 -11.07 24.48
N GLY A 457 -6.47 -11.87 23.86
CA GLY A 457 -7.83 -11.45 23.49
C GLY A 457 -8.28 -11.76 22.05
N GLY A 458 -7.42 -12.29 21.18
CA GLY A 458 -7.81 -12.91 19.90
C GLY A 458 -8.63 -12.00 18.98
N ARG A 459 -8.08 -10.82 18.64
CA ARG A 459 -8.74 -9.91 17.70
C ARG A 459 -8.40 -10.33 16.26
N VAL A 460 -9.40 -10.86 15.57
CA VAL A 460 -9.31 -11.18 14.14
C VAL A 460 -9.99 -10.07 13.36
N VAL A 461 -9.28 -9.44 12.42
CA VAL A 461 -9.79 -8.36 11.59
C VAL A 461 -10.14 -8.89 10.21
N GLY A 462 -11.43 -8.83 9.86
CA GLY A 462 -11.96 -9.29 8.58
C GLY A 462 -12.35 -8.14 7.65
N SER A 463 -12.43 -8.41 6.35
CA SER A 463 -12.91 -7.47 5.33
C SER A 463 -13.85 -8.14 4.34
N ILE A 464 -15.07 -7.61 4.26
CA ILE A 464 -16.12 -8.03 3.31
C ILE A 464 -15.81 -7.48 1.91
N ARG A 465 -15.09 -6.34 1.83
CA ARG A 465 -14.73 -5.68 0.56
C ARG A 465 -13.84 -6.53 -0.35
N LEU A 466 -12.99 -7.40 0.21
CA LEU A 466 -12.12 -8.27 -0.60
C LEU A 466 -12.91 -9.44 -1.22
N ALA A 467 -13.82 -10.06 -0.46
CA ALA A 467 -14.67 -11.14 -0.96
C ALA A 467 -15.59 -10.65 -2.10
N ASN A 468 -16.19 -9.46 -1.96
CA ASN A 468 -17.00 -8.87 -3.04
C ASN A 468 -16.16 -8.43 -4.25
N LYS A 469 -14.86 -8.14 -4.06
CA LYS A 469 -13.96 -7.78 -5.17
C LYS A 469 -13.66 -8.98 -6.05
N GLU A 470 -13.44 -10.17 -5.48
CA GLU A 470 -13.20 -11.39 -6.26
C GLU A 470 -14.44 -11.85 -7.03
N VAL A 471 -15.64 -11.75 -6.43
CA VAL A 471 -16.91 -12.01 -7.15
C VAL A 471 -17.09 -11.02 -8.30
N ARG A 472 -16.78 -9.74 -8.08
CA ARG A 472 -16.86 -8.70 -9.13
C ARG A 472 -15.76 -8.86 -10.18
N ASP A 473 -14.55 -9.29 -9.82
CA ASP A 473 -13.44 -9.50 -10.75
C ASP A 473 -13.63 -10.80 -11.56
N ALA A 474 -14.26 -11.84 -11.00
CA ALA A 474 -14.69 -13.02 -11.74
C ALA A 474 -15.87 -12.71 -12.69
N ALA A 475 -16.82 -11.88 -12.26
CA ALA A 475 -17.87 -11.36 -13.14
C ALA A 475 -17.29 -10.49 -14.26
N LYS A 476 -16.27 -9.66 -13.97
CA LYS A 476 -15.53 -8.88 -14.97
C LYS A 476 -14.80 -9.78 -15.97
N ALA A 477 -14.09 -10.80 -15.52
CA ALA A 477 -13.35 -11.70 -16.40
C ALA A 477 -14.29 -12.38 -17.40
N LYS A 478 -15.43 -12.89 -16.94
CA LYS A 478 -16.49 -13.46 -17.81
C LYS A 478 -17.12 -12.42 -18.75
N PHE A 479 -17.24 -11.17 -18.30
CA PHE A 479 -17.76 -10.07 -19.11
C PHE A 479 -16.79 -9.68 -20.24
N TRP A 480 -15.47 -9.63 -19.98
CA TRP A 480 -14.45 -9.35 -21.00
C TRP A 480 -14.34 -10.45 -22.07
N GLU A 481 -14.61 -11.71 -21.72
CA GLU A 481 -14.63 -12.81 -22.69
C GLU A 481 -15.85 -12.77 -23.61
N THR A 482 -16.94 -12.10 -23.20
CA THR A 482 -18.22 -12.09 -23.92
C THR A 482 -18.45 -10.80 -24.72
N ILE A 483 -17.70 -9.73 -24.44
CA ILE A 483 -17.92 -8.41 -25.05
C ILE A 483 -17.41 -8.33 -26.49
N LYS A 484 -18.27 -7.94 -27.43
CA LYS A 484 -17.87 -7.63 -28.82
C LYS A 484 -18.09 -6.16 -29.13
N VAL A 485 -17.26 -5.62 -30.05
CA VAL A 485 -17.43 -4.27 -30.57
C VAL A 485 -18.76 -4.21 -31.34
N GLY A 486 -19.65 -3.30 -30.96
CA GLY A 486 -21.00 -3.16 -31.54
C GLY A 486 -22.17 -3.65 -30.67
N ASP A 487 -21.91 -4.29 -29.52
CA ASP A 487 -22.98 -4.72 -28.62
C ASP A 487 -23.63 -3.51 -27.92
N LYS A 488 -24.98 -3.55 -27.82
CA LYS A 488 -25.78 -2.55 -27.10
C LYS A 488 -25.92 -2.95 -25.63
N PHE A 489 -25.54 -2.06 -24.73
CA PHE A 489 -25.72 -2.24 -23.28
C PHE A 489 -26.54 -1.09 -22.71
N GLU A 490 -27.35 -1.39 -21.69
CA GLU A 490 -27.91 -0.35 -20.83
C GLU A 490 -26.90 -0.04 -19.73
N GLY A 491 -26.58 1.24 -19.56
CA GLY A 491 -25.67 1.68 -18.51
C GLY A 491 -26.19 2.87 -17.73
N GLU A 492 -25.78 2.95 -16.46
CA GLU A 492 -26.19 4.00 -15.52
C GLU A 492 -25.13 5.10 -15.44
N VAL A 493 -25.54 6.36 -15.54
CA VAL A 493 -24.60 7.50 -15.49
C VAL A 493 -24.05 7.69 -14.08
N ARG A 494 -22.75 7.44 -13.92
CA ARG A 494 -22.08 7.56 -12.62
C ARG A 494 -21.51 8.94 -12.37
N SER A 495 -20.97 9.59 -13.39
CA SER A 495 -20.40 10.94 -13.28
C SER A 495 -20.35 11.65 -14.63
N ILE A 496 -20.58 12.96 -14.61
CA ILE A 496 -20.57 13.82 -15.81
C ILE A 496 -19.40 14.81 -15.68
N GLU A 497 -18.47 14.77 -16.64
CA GLU A 497 -17.36 15.72 -16.75
C GLU A 497 -17.49 16.54 -18.05
N ASN A 498 -16.74 17.64 -18.17
CA ASN A 498 -16.89 18.59 -19.28
C ASN A 498 -16.57 17.99 -20.66
N TYR A 499 -15.80 16.91 -20.71
CA TYR A 499 -15.38 16.24 -21.96
C TYR A 499 -16.11 14.91 -22.21
N GLY A 500 -16.90 14.40 -21.27
CA GLY A 500 -17.60 13.14 -21.44
C GLY A 500 -18.42 12.69 -20.23
N VAL A 501 -19.29 11.72 -20.46
CA VAL A 501 -20.16 11.09 -19.46
C VAL A 501 -19.66 9.68 -19.17
N PHE A 502 -19.43 9.39 -17.89
CA PHE A 502 -19.04 8.06 -17.43
C PHE A 502 -20.30 7.24 -17.12
N VAL A 503 -20.44 6.13 -17.82
CA VAL A 503 -21.60 5.24 -17.74
C VAL A 503 -21.13 3.88 -17.26
N ASP A 504 -21.73 3.38 -16.17
CA ASP A 504 -21.50 2.04 -15.66
C ASP A 504 -22.39 1.06 -16.43
N ILE A 505 -21.77 0.20 -17.25
CA ILE A 505 -22.45 -0.87 -17.99
C ILE A 505 -22.47 -2.20 -17.20
N GLY A 506 -22.30 -2.12 -15.87
CA GLY A 506 -22.40 -3.22 -14.91
C GLY A 506 -21.04 -3.73 -14.41
N ALA A 507 -20.19 -4.20 -15.34
CA ALA A 507 -18.89 -4.77 -14.99
C ALA A 507 -17.72 -3.78 -15.14
N VAL A 508 -17.83 -2.81 -16.06
CA VAL A 508 -16.77 -1.88 -16.45
C VAL A 508 -17.37 -0.47 -16.61
N ASP A 509 -16.62 0.55 -16.18
CA ASP A 509 -16.98 1.95 -16.41
C ASP A 509 -16.57 2.34 -17.84
N GLY A 510 -17.52 2.81 -18.65
CA GLY A 510 -17.28 3.28 -20.01
C GLY A 510 -17.39 4.79 -20.14
N LEU A 511 -16.62 5.38 -21.06
CA LEU A 511 -16.64 6.81 -21.33
C LEU A 511 -17.38 7.08 -22.63
N VAL A 512 -18.43 7.90 -22.55
CA VAL A 512 -19.12 8.47 -23.72
C VAL A 512 -18.58 9.88 -23.94
N HIS A 513 -17.96 10.12 -25.09
CA HIS A 513 -17.48 11.47 -25.44
C HIS A 513 -18.68 12.39 -25.71
N THR A 514 -18.59 13.68 -25.39
CA THR A 514 -19.70 14.64 -25.61
C THR A 514 -20.18 14.68 -27.07
N ALA A 515 -19.26 14.47 -28.01
CA ALA A 515 -19.55 14.38 -29.43
C ALA A 515 -20.36 13.12 -29.83
N ASP A 516 -20.35 12.07 -29.01
CA ASP A 516 -21.03 10.78 -29.25
C ASP A 516 -22.27 10.60 -28.35
N LEU A 517 -22.75 11.69 -27.71
CA LEU A 517 -23.95 11.71 -26.87
C LEU A 517 -25.25 11.98 -27.66
N THR A 518 -25.20 12.84 -28.68
CA THR A 518 -26.37 13.24 -29.48
C THR A 518 -25.90 13.76 -30.85
N TRP A 519 -26.73 13.66 -31.88
CA TRP A 519 -26.45 14.13 -33.24
C TRP A 519 -26.49 15.66 -33.42
N ASN A 520 -27.07 16.39 -32.45
CA ASN A 520 -27.12 17.86 -32.47
C ASN A 520 -25.91 18.49 -31.78
N ARG A 521 -25.46 19.66 -32.26
CA ARG A 521 -24.41 20.46 -31.61
C ARG A 521 -24.92 20.98 -30.26
N VAL A 522 -24.44 20.41 -29.16
CA VAL A 522 -24.81 20.84 -27.80
C VAL A 522 -23.66 21.61 -27.16
N GLY A 523 -23.96 22.75 -26.53
CA GLY A 523 -22.99 23.58 -25.81
C GLY A 523 -22.51 22.99 -24.47
N HIS A 524 -23.37 22.30 -23.70
CA HIS A 524 -22.98 21.67 -22.43
C HIS A 524 -23.76 20.38 -22.11
N PRO A 525 -23.10 19.28 -21.71
CA PRO A 525 -23.71 17.97 -21.43
C PRO A 525 -24.50 17.87 -20.11
N LYS A 526 -24.54 18.93 -19.30
CA LYS A 526 -25.24 18.95 -17.99
C LYS A 526 -26.75 19.16 -18.08
N ASP A 527 -27.26 19.67 -19.20
CA ASP A 527 -28.68 19.98 -19.36
C ASP A 527 -29.52 18.80 -19.84
N ILE A 528 -28.88 17.73 -20.35
CA ILE A 528 -29.58 16.59 -20.97
C ILE A 528 -29.60 15.36 -20.07
N VAL A 529 -28.56 15.13 -19.25
CA VAL A 529 -28.41 13.89 -18.47
C VAL A 529 -28.13 14.18 -17.01
N LYS A 530 -28.82 13.47 -16.10
CA LYS A 530 -28.55 13.54 -14.65
C LYS A 530 -27.74 12.34 -14.18
N VAL A 531 -26.99 12.51 -13.10
CA VAL A 531 -26.28 11.40 -12.43
C VAL A 531 -27.33 10.40 -11.93
N GLY A 532 -27.23 9.14 -12.37
CA GLY A 532 -28.16 8.04 -12.09
C GLY A 532 -29.14 7.70 -13.22
N ASP A 533 -29.08 8.39 -14.37
CA ASP A 533 -29.97 8.09 -15.50
C ASP A 533 -29.49 6.87 -16.29
N LYS A 534 -30.43 6.10 -16.85
CA LYS A 534 -30.12 4.92 -17.67
C LYS A 534 -30.08 5.28 -19.15
N ILE A 535 -28.96 5.02 -19.81
CA ILE A 535 -28.76 5.29 -21.23
C ILE A 535 -28.35 4.00 -21.95
N THR A 536 -28.90 3.79 -23.13
CA THR A 536 -28.44 2.75 -24.05
C THR A 536 -27.17 3.21 -24.75
N VAL A 537 -26.12 2.40 -24.68
CA VAL A 537 -24.78 2.74 -25.16
C VAL A 537 -24.19 1.58 -25.95
N ILE A 538 -23.50 1.90 -27.04
CA ILE A 538 -22.89 0.93 -27.95
C ILE A 538 -21.37 0.95 -27.77
N VAL A 539 -20.76 -0.24 -27.71
CA VAL A 539 -19.30 -0.38 -27.59
C VAL A 539 -18.61 -0.02 -28.90
N LYS A 540 -17.88 1.11 -28.92
CA LYS A 540 -17.12 1.59 -30.10
C LYS A 540 -15.69 1.02 -30.12
N SER A 541 -15.04 0.99 -28.96
CA SER A 541 -13.71 0.41 -28.81
C SER A 541 -13.48 0.02 -27.35
N PHE A 542 -12.78 -1.08 -27.12
CA PHE A 542 -12.37 -1.47 -25.78
C PHE A 542 -10.85 -1.64 -25.71
N ASP A 543 -10.25 -1.18 -24.62
CA ASP A 543 -8.84 -1.37 -24.30
C ASP A 543 -8.76 -2.31 -23.06
N PRO A 544 -8.43 -3.60 -23.27
CA PRO A 544 -8.41 -4.60 -22.20
C PRO A 544 -7.25 -4.40 -21.22
N GLU A 545 -6.15 -3.75 -21.63
CA GLU A 545 -5.01 -3.49 -20.74
C GLU A 545 -5.31 -2.33 -19.78
N LYS A 546 -5.98 -1.28 -20.28
CA LYS A 546 -6.33 -0.11 -19.46
C LYS A 546 -7.69 -0.23 -18.76
N LYS A 547 -8.45 -1.29 -19.03
CA LYS A 547 -9.80 -1.53 -18.49
C LYS A 547 -10.76 -0.36 -18.79
N ARG A 548 -10.68 0.20 -20.00
CA ARG A 548 -11.52 1.33 -20.43
C ARG A 548 -12.29 0.93 -21.69
N VAL A 549 -13.58 1.26 -21.70
CA VAL A 549 -14.45 1.08 -22.88
C VAL A 549 -14.91 2.44 -23.35
N SER A 550 -14.70 2.75 -24.62
CA SER A 550 -15.27 3.94 -25.25
C SER A 550 -16.65 3.56 -25.78
N LEU A 551 -17.65 4.26 -25.28
CA LEU A 551 -19.05 4.03 -25.56
C LEU A 551 -19.60 5.17 -26.42
N SER A 552 -20.58 4.87 -27.27
CA SER A 552 -21.32 5.86 -28.06
C SER A 552 -22.80 5.71 -27.76
N ALA A 553 -23.50 6.82 -27.49
CA ALA A 553 -24.94 6.84 -27.33
C ALA A 553 -25.67 7.15 -28.65
N LYS A 554 -24.94 7.29 -29.76
CA LYS A 554 -25.51 7.46 -31.10
C LYS A 554 -26.05 6.13 -31.65
N ASP A 555 -27.35 6.06 -31.87
CA ASP A 555 -27.95 5.01 -32.71
C ASP A 555 -27.80 5.38 -34.21
N PRO A 556 -27.38 4.44 -35.08
CA PRO A 556 -27.34 4.62 -36.53
C PRO A 556 -28.72 4.83 -37.18
N GLU A 557 -29.80 4.42 -36.51
CA GLU A 557 -31.17 4.45 -37.05
C GLU A 557 -31.83 5.85 -36.95
N ASP A 558 -31.29 6.75 -36.12
CA ASP A 558 -31.83 8.11 -35.91
C ASP A 558 -31.04 9.20 -36.65
N ASN A 559 -30.21 8.83 -37.64
CA ASN A 559 -29.48 9.80 -38.44
C ASN A 559 -30.48 10.72 -39.20
N PRO A 560 -30.52 12.04 -38.93
CA PRO A 560 -31.42 12.97 -39.62
C PRO A 560 -31.17 13.01 -41.14
N TRP A 561 -29.97 12.63 -41.59
CA TRP A 561 -29.66 12.47 -43.02
C TRP A 561 -30.42 11.30 -43.67
N ASN A 562 -30.56 10.17 -42.97
CA ASN A 562 -31.32 9.03 -43.49
C ASN A 562 -32.83 9.35 -43.56
N LYS A 563 -33.37 10.11 -42.59
CA LYS A 563 -34.74 10.63 -42.68
C LYS A 563 -34.87 11.59 -43.87
N PHE A 564 -33.91 12.50 -44.05
CA PHE A 564 -33.90 13.44 -45.18
C PHE A 564 -33.85 12.75 -46.55
N VAL A 565 -32.98 11.76 -46.74
CA VAL A 565 -32.88 10.99 -48.01
C VAL A 565 -34.13 10.14 -48.26
N SER A 566 -34.82 9.70 -47.20
CA SER A 566 -36.07 8.93 -47.33
C SER A 566 -37.30 9.80 -47.63
N GLU A 567 -37.34 11.03 -47.14
CA GLU A 567 -38.49 11.94 -47.27
C GLU A 567 -38.38 12.89 -48.48
N TYR A 568 -37.18 13.28 -48.91
CA TYR A 568 -36.97 14.31 -49.92
C TYR A 568 -36.20 13.80 -51.14
N LYS A 569 -36.66 14.16 -52.34
CA LYS A 569 -36.00 13.81 -53.61
C LYS A 569 -35.44 15.04 -54.31
N LYS A 570 -34.46 14.82 -55.20
CA LYS A 570 -33.93 15.89 -56.09
C LYS A 570 -35.11 16.50 -56.86
N GLY A 571 -35.32 17.81 -56.72
CA GLY A 571 -36.42 18.57 -57.31
C GLY A 571 -37.52 19.01 -56.36
N ASP A 572 -37.56 18.54 -55.10
CA ASP A 572 -38.57 18.99 -54.13
C ASP A 572 -38.33 20.43 -53.66
N VAL A 573 -39.44 21.13 -53.42
CA VAL A 573 -39.48 22.49 -52.88
C VAL A 573 -39.71 22.42 -51.37
N ILE A 574 -38.76 22.96 -50.61
CA ILE A 574 -38.72 22.88 -49.16
C ILE A 574 -38.54 24.27 -48.56
N LYS A 575 -39.11 24.47 -47.37
CA LYS A 575 -38.87 25.68 -46.58
C LYS A 575 -37.59 25.50 -45.78
N ALA A 576 -36.64 26.42 -45.95
CA ALA A 576 -35.37 26.40 -45.23
C ALA A 576 -35.13 27.76 -44.56
N THR A 577 -34.59 27.74 -43.34
CA THR A 577 -34.26 28.96 -42.59
C THR A 577 -32.80 29.30 -42.76
N ILE A 578 -32.48 30.53 -43.15
CA ILE A 578 -31.09 30.95 -43.37
C ILE A 578 -30.37 31.09 -42.03
N VAL A 579 -29.34 30.28 -41.79
CA VAL A 579 -28.57 30.30 -40.53
C VAL A 579 -27.34 31.19 -40.64
N SER A 580 -26.71 31.25 -41.82
CA SER A 580 -25.57 32.14 -42.05
C SER A 580 -25.39 32.50 -43.52
N ILE A 581 -24.85 33.69 -43.79
CA ILE A 581 -24.60 34.20 -45.13
C ILE A 581 -23.10 34.47 -45.26
N THR A 582 -22.48 33.97 -46.32
CA THR A 582 -21.07 34.20 -46.66
C THR A 582 -20.95 34.81 -48.06
N GLU A 583 -19.75 35.25 -48.46
CA GLU A 583 -19.54 35.92 -49.76
C GLU A 583 -19.78 35.01 -50.98
N PHE A 584 -19.75 33.69 -50.81
CA PHE A 584 -19.93 32.71 -51.89
C PHE A 584 -21.30 32.00 -51.86
N GLY A 585 -22.11 32.18 -50.81
CA GLY A 585 -23.42 31.56 -50.70
C GLY A 585 -24.13 31.78 -49.36
N ALA A 586 -25.37 31.33 -49.26
CA ALA A 586 -26.16 31.32 -48.02
C ALA A 586 -26.35 29.88 -47.53
N PHE A 587 -26.11 29.63 -46.24
CA PHE A 587 -26.39 28.36 -45.59
C PHE A 587 -27.80 28.39 -45.01
N ALA A 588 -28.65 27.51 -45.51
CA ALA A 588 -30.03 27.37 -45.07
C ALA A 588 -30.22 26.00 -44.39
N GLN A 589 -30.75 26.02 -43.17
CA GLN A 589 -31.11 24.84 -42.41
C GLN A 589 -32.50 24.37 -42.85
N ILE A 590 -32.58 23.12 -43.28
CA ILE A 590 -33.82 22.51 -43.76
C ILE A 590 -34.50 21.76 -42.60
N ILE A 591 -33.72 20.91 -41.91
CA ILE A 591 -34.14 20.12 -40.75
C ILE A 591 -33.03 20.23 -39.70
N PRO A 592 -33.33 20.17 -38.38
CA PRO A 592 -32.31 20.15 -37.35
C PRO A 592 -31.24 19.07 -37.61
N GLY A 593 -30.03 19.50 -37.99
CA GLY A 593 -28.89 18.63 -38.30
C GLY A 593 -28.54 18.48 -39.79
N VAL A 594 -29.35 19.04 -40.72
CA VAL A 594 -29.10 19.02 -42.17
C VAL A 594 -29.07 20.44 -42.74
N ASP A 595 -27.88 20.86 -43.17
CA ASP A 595 -27.63 22.20 -43.72
C ASP A 595 -27.42 22.13 -45.25
N GLY A 596 -28.11 23.00 -45.98
CA GLY A 596 -27.97 23.16 -47.43
C GLY A 596 -27.28 24.48 -47.80
N LEU A 597 -26.55 24.47 -48.92
CA LEU A 597 -25.85 25.63 -49.45
C LEU A 597 -26.56 26.17 -50.68
N ILE A 598 -26.88 27.46 -50.67
CA ILE A 598 -27.40 28.21 -51.81
C ILE A 598 -26.26 29.05 -52.39
N HIS A 599 -25.77 28.71 -53.58
CA HIS A 599 -24.66 29.43 -54.21
C HIS A 599 -25.13 30.81 -54.72
N ILE A 600 -24.26 31.82 -54.72
CA ILE A 600 -24.58 33.19 -55.20
C ILE A 600 -25.30 33.23 -56.55
N SER A 601 -24.94 32.33 -57.45
CA SER A 601 -25.48 32.24 -58.82
C SER A 601 -26.90 31.65 -58.90
N GLN A 602 -27.44 31.16 -57.78
CA GLN A 602 -28.74 30.48 -57.68
C GLN A 602 -29.75 31.26 -56.81
N ILE A 603 -29.40 32.48 -56.39
CA ILE A 603 -30.20 33.35 -55.51
C ILE A 603 -31.11 34.31 -56.31
N SER A 604 -30.66 34.83 -57.45
CA SER A 604 -31.44 35.74 -58.31
C SER A 604 -30.89 35.78 -59.74
N THR A 605 -31.73 36.13 -60.72
CA THR A 605 -31.40 36.20 -62.16
C THR A 605 -30.63 37.46 -62.56
N GLU A 606 -30.58 38.49 -61.70
CA GLU A 606 -29.76 39.69 -61.89
C GLU A 606 -28.45 39.63 -61.06
N ARG A 607 -27.36 40.23 -61.56
CA ARG A 607 -26.04 40.19 -60.88
C ARG A 607 -26.09 40.93 -59.54
N VAL A 608 -26.22 40.18 -58.45
CA VAL A 608 -26.10 40.72 -57.09
C VAL A 608 -24.66 40.52 -56.60
N ALA A 609 -23.95 41.61 -56.33
CA ALA A 609 -22.57 41.57 -55.80
C ALA A 609 -22.49 41.32 -54.29
N ASN A 610 -23.60 41.43 -53.55
CA ASN A 610 -23.65 41.19 -52.09
C ASN A 610 -25.00 40.57 -51.66
N ILE A 611 -24.95 39.31 -51.21
CA ILE A 611 -26.12 38.51 -50.77
C ILE A 611 -26.83 39.14 -49.56
N ALA A 612 -26.08 39.84 -48.70
CA ALA A 612 -26.58 40.46 -47.46
C ALA A 612 -27.61 41.58 -47.68
N SER A 613 -27.82 42.02 -48.93
CA SER A 613 -28.84 43.02 -49.27
C SER A 613 -30.20 42.43 -49.63
N VAL A 614 -30.27 41.12 -49.92
CA VAL A 614 -31.48 40.44 -50.43
C VAL A 614 -32.04 39.43 -49.41
N LEU A 615 -31.19 38.84 -48.57
CA LEU A 615 -31.60 37.82 -47.59
C LEU A 615 -31.08 38.17 -46.20
N SER A 616 -31.93 37.99 -45.18
CA SER A 616 -31.56 38.21 -43.77
C SER A 616 -31.31 36.88 -43.05
N VAL A 617 -30.34 36.85 -42.14
CA VAL A 617 -30.11 35.70 -41.25
C VAL A 617 -31.35 35.49 -40.37
N GLY A 618 -31.93 34.29 -40.42
CA GLY A 618 -33.18 33.91 -39.74
C GLY A 618 -34.44 33.96 -40.61
N GLN A 619 -34.33 34.33 -41.89
CA GLN A 619 -35.47 34.35 -42.81
C GLN A 619 -35.77 32.93 -43.34
N GLU A 620 -37.06 32.57 -43.36
CA GLU A 620 -37.55 31.37 -44.05
C GLU A 620 -37.71 31.64 -45.54
N VAL A 621 -37.09 30.80 -46.37
CA VAL A 621 -37.18 30.88 -47.83
C VAL A 621 -37.56 29.51 -48.41
N GLU A 622 -38.37 29.53 -49.46
CA GLU A 622 -38.67 28.32 -50.25
C GLU A 622 -37.57 28.09 -51.26
N VAL A 623 -36.99 26.89 -51.24
CA VAL A 623 -35.82 26.51 -52.03
C VAL A 623 -36.02 25.13 -52.63
N LYS A 624 -35.57 24.95 -53.87
CA LYS A 624 -35.63 23.68 -54.58
C LYS A 624 -34.30 22.94 -54.44
N ILE A 625 -34.35 21.64 -54.16
CA ILE A 625 -33.16 20.79 -54.07
C ILE A 625 -32.64 20.49 -55.48
N ILE A 626 -31.47 21.02 -55.84
CA ILE A 626 -30.83 20.70 -57.13
C ILE A 626 -30.08 19.38 -57.02
N GLU A 627 -29.27 19.24 -55.97
CA GLU A 627 -28.36 18.12 -55.84
C GLU A 627 -28.18 17.73 -54.38
N ILE A 628 -28.20 16.43 -54.14
CA ILE A 628 -27.92 15.79 -52.86
C ILE A 628 -26.63 14.99 -53.08
N ASP A 629 -25.58 15.34 -52.34
CA ASP A 629 -24.31 14.62 -52.29
C ASP A 629 -24.29 13.77 -51.01
N GLU A 630 -24.51 12.47 -51.16
CA GLU A 630 -24.60 11.50 -50.06
C GLU A 630 -23.23 11.19 -49.43
N GLU A 631 -22.12 11.33 -50.17
CA GLU A 631 -20.78 11.02 -49.63
C GLU A 631 -20.25 12.13 -48.72
N ARG A 632 -20.72 13.37 -48.93
CA ARG A 632 -20.26 14.56 -48.18
C ARG A 632 -21.31 15.16 -47.25
N GLU A 633 -22.50 14.56 -47.17
CA GLU A 633 -23.64 15.06 -46.39
C GLU A 633 -23.94 16.54 -46.69
N ARG A 634 -23.98 16.90 -47.99
CA ARG A 634 -24.25 18.28 -48.45
C ARG A 634 -25.42 18.34 -49.44
N VAL A 635 -26.29 19.33 -49.26
CA VAL A 635 -27.40 19.61 -50.19
C VAL A 635 -27.19 20.96 -50.87
N SER A 636 -27.24 20.98 -52.19
CA SER A 636 -27.22 22.22 -52.99
C SER A 636 -28.64 22.66 -53.29
N LEU A 637 -28.97 23.88 -52.89
CA LEU A 637 -30.31 24.47 -52.96
C LEU A 637 -30.33 25.66 -53.92
N SER A 638 -31.48 25.91 -54.57
CA SER A 638 -31.68 27.08 -55.43
C SER A 638 -33.03 27.74 -55.26
N ILE A 639 -33.02 29.07 -55.28
CA ILE A 639 -34.21 29.93 -55.29
C ILE A 639 -34.62 30.21 -56.76
N LYS A 640 -33.66 30.22 -57.68
CA LYS A 640 -33.87 30.58 -59.10
C LYS A 640 -34.76 29.58 -59.85
N ALA A 641 -34.64 28.28 -59.57
CA ALA A 641 -35.40 27.24 -60.27
C ALA A 641 -36.92 27.33 -59.99
N LEU A 642 -37.34 27.97 -58.89
CA LEU A 642 -38.75 28.27 -58.60
C LEU A 642 -39.28 29.47 -59.39
N ALA A 643 -38.42 30.45 -59.67
CA ALA A 643 -38.79 31.64 -60.42
C ALA A 643 -38.91 31.36 -61.93
N GLU A 644 -38.10 30.45 -62.48
CA GLU A 644 -38.21 30.01 -63.89
C GLU A 644 -39.45 29.12 -64.11
N ASP A 645 -39.78 28.20 -63.19
CA ASP A 645 -41.02 27.37 -63.27
C ASP A 645 -42.31 28.22 -63.17
N ASN A 646 -42.33 29.28 -62.36
CA ASN A 646 -43.47 30.20 -62.30
C ASN A 646 -43.61 31.10 -63.54
N ALA A 647 -42.50 31.44 -64.21
CA ALA A 647 -42.53 32.24 -65.44
C ALA A 647 -43.00 31.44 -66.66
N GLU A 648 -42.68 30.13 -66.74
CA GLU A 648 -43.19 29.25 -67.80
C GLU A 648 -44.69 28.91 -67.64
N ALA A 649 -45.22 28.98 -66.41
CA ALA A 649 -46.65 28.77 -66.14
C ALA A 649 -47.54 29.99 -66.49
N GLU A 650 -47.01 31.22 -66.44
CA GLU A 650 -47.77 32.42 -66.80
C GLU A 650 -47.79 32.71 -68.32
N GLU A 651 -46.88 32.15 -69.13
CA GLU A 651 -46.92 32.25 -70.61
C GLU A 651 -47.80 31.17 -71.29
N THR A 652 -48.42 30.25 -70.53
CA THR A 652 -49.30 29.20 -71.05
C THR A 652 -50.80 29.41 -70.77
N GLU A 653 -51.19 30.51 -70.14
CA GLU A 653 -52.60 30.94 -69.96
C GLU A 653 -52.89 32.35 -70.56
N GLU A 654 -52.51 32.58 -71.83
CA GLU A 654 -53.19 33.58 -72.71
C GLU A 654 -54.12 32.91 -73.73
#